data_AF-A0A4Q0XXX8-F1
#
_entry.id   AF-A0A4Q0XXX8-F1
#
_cell.length_a   1.000
_cell.length_b   1.000
_cell.length_c   1.000
_cell.angle_alpha   90.00
_cell.angle_beta   90.00
_cell.angle_gamma   90.00
#
_symmetry.space_group_name_H-M   'P 1'
#
loop_
_entity.id
_entity.type
_entity.pdbx_description
1 polymer ?
#
loop_
_entity_poly.entity_id
_entity_poly.type
_entity_poly.pdbx_seq_one_letter_code
_entity_poly.pdbx_strand_id
1 'polypeptide(L)'
;MIFKNEQHILKLIKYVPSAFIILLSIIIISTLYFQNNVVFQQEKAKLKSQYIEKNKQVIQEQVNSVFEFIKRERRNTEKDLKESLHEALHNAHAVAMAIYNENRHRSEDDVKKLIKEAIRPITFNSGRGYFFIYEKSGKNVLLPYSPHLEGRNLLNHQDAKGSYIIQDVIKKLAHQDELFYEWYWFKPNDKSEQKRKVGYYKNFKPFNWFIGTGEYIEDFEQEIQKRLLEHIQAIRFGKNGYIFVLNYDSTYLSHIRPYFIGKSAAENKDVVDVDNVINDLIEIAKQGSGFYTYIQTKKINNDKPIEKISFVKGLSDWQWMIGTGFYTDDLNIEIENKKALLDKEFKNNIRNITQLCLLVTIILLMLSFYFSKMLQAKFKNYTNEIQLHLEENQNQQTLLSQQSKMAAMGEMIGNIAHQWRQPLSTITTSATGMQIQQELKILTNESILEGLSTINKSAQYLSTTIDDFRNFFKVNKEKNHFNVCTCIEQAISLVWVQFKNKEIHIIQDVECIEIYNFQNELIQVIINLLNNARDELIKKHSSFNKLIFITLKEENNEAVLGIQDNAGGIPEAIIGRIFEPYFTTKHKSQGTGIGLYMCQEIIQKNMEGEIKVSNRTYLYNHQEHQGAYFEIRLPLGNKNS
;
A
#
# COMPACT_ATOMS: atom_id res chain seq x y z
N MET A 1 -6.83 -3.01 -41.92
CA MET A 1 -7.21 -2.99 -40.48
C MET A 1 -6.20 -2.29 -39.55
N ILE A 2 -5.15 -1.61 -40.06
CA ILE A 2 -4.01 -1.15 -39.22
C ILE A 2 -4.26 0.22 -38.52
N PHE A 3 -5.08 1.11 -39.08
CA PHE A 3 -5.26 2.49 -38.57
C PHE A 3 -6.00 2.64 -37.22
N LYS A 4 -6.85 1.68 -36.81
CA LYS A 4 -7.64 1.81 -35.56
C LYS A 4 -6.77 1.71 -34.31
N ASN A 5 -5.72 0.89 -34.35
CA ASN A 5 -4.83 0.68 -33.21
C ASN A 5 -3.91 1.88 -32.95
N GLU A 6 -3.43 2.54 -33.99
CA GLU A 6 -2.55 3.73 -33.85
C GLU A 6 -3.26 4.92 -33.20
N GLN A 7 -4.51 5.20 -33.60
CA GLN A 7 -5.30 6.25 -32.94
C GLN A 7 -5.57 5.91 -31.46
N HIS A 8 -5.66 4.61 -31.13
CA HIS A 8 -5.85 4.18 -29.76
C HIS A 8 -4.60 4.40 -28.91
N ILE A 9 -3.42 4.10 -29.47
CA ILE A 9 -2.10 4.36 -28.85
C ILE A 9 -1.91 5.86 -28.61
N LEU A 10 -2.23 6.71 -29.58
CA LEU A 10 -2.15 8.17 -29.43
C LEU A 10 -3.07 8.69 -28.32
N LYS A 11 -4.27 8.14 -28.18
CA LYS A 11 -5.17 8.46 -27.05
C LYS A 11 -4.58 7.99 -25.71
N LEU A 12 -3.99 6.80 -25.65
CA LEU A 12 -3.33 6.29 -24.44
C LEU A 12 -2.18 7.21 -24.01
N ILE A 13 -1.29 7.58 -24.93
CA ILE A 13 -0.16 8.50 -24.67
C ILE A 13 -0.65 9.88 -24.19
N LYS A 14 -1.84 10.30 -24.62
CA LYS A 14 -2.43 11.60 -24.25
C LYS A 14 -3.02 11.63 -22.85
N TYR A 15 -3.79 10.61 -22.49
CA TYR A 15 -4.64 10.69 -21.30
C TYR A 15 -4.14 9.86 -20.12
N VAL A 16 -3.42 8.75 -20.37
CA VAL A 16 -2.99 7.83 -19.30
C VAL A 16 -2.01 8.48 -18.31
N PRO A 17 -0.94 9.17 -18.74
CA PRO A 17 0.02 9.75 -17.79
C PRO A 17 -0.63 10.81 -16.88
N SER A 18 -1.49 11.66 -17.45
CA SER A 18 -2.22 12.68 -16.69
C SER A 18 -3.23 12.07 -15.71
N ALA A 19 -3.97 11.03 -16.12
CA ALA A 19 -4.87 10.30 -15.23
C ALA A 19 -4.10 9.62 -14.09
N PHE A 20 -2.94 9.04 -14.37
CA PHE A 20 -2.06 8.44 -13.37
C PHE A 20 -1.54 9.47 -12.36
N ILE A 21 -1.10 10.66 -12.82
CA ILE A 21 -0.66 11.75 -11.94
C ILE A 21 -1.79 12.20 -11.01
N ILE A 22 -3.01 12.35 -11.53
CA ILE A 22 -4.18 12.75 -10.72
C ILE A 22 -4.47 11.68 -9.66
N LEU A 23 -4.51 10.41 -10.05
CA LEU A 23 -4.75 9.30 -9.12
C LEU A 23 -3.68 9.24 -8.02
N LEU A 24 -2.40 9.32 -8.40
CA LEU A 24 -1.27 9.31 -7.47
C LEU A 24 -1.32 10.52 -6.52
N SER A 25 -1.66 11.70 -7.03
CA SER A 25 -1.83 12.92 -6.22
C SER A 25 -2.92 12.76 -5.17
N ILE A 26 -4.10 12.21 -5.54
CA ILE A 26 -5.19 11.92 -4.61
C ILE A 26 -4.73 10.96 -3.50
N ILE A 27 -4.01 9.88 -3.87
CA ILE A 27 -3.50 8.90 -2.90
C ILE A 27 -2.50 9.56 -1.94
N ILE A 28 -1.56 10.36 -2.45
CA ILE A 28 -0.56 11.05 -1.62
C ILE A 28 -1.24 12.05 -0.68
N ILE A 29 -2.16 12.88 -1.18
CA ILE A 29 -2.89 13.86 -0.35
C ILE A 29 -3.70 13.15 0.73
N SER A 30 -4.40 12.07 0.38
CA SER A 30 -5.18 11.28 1.34
C SER A 30 -4.30 10.64 2.42
N THR A 31 -3.16 10.09 2.03
CA THR A 31 -2.19 9.47 2.96
C THR A 31 -1.61 10.51 3.92
N LEU A 32 -1.15 11.66 3.39
CA LEU A 32 -0.61 12.76 4.19
C LEU A 32 -1.66 13.35 5.15
N TYR A 33 -2.91 13.47 4.70
CA TYR A 33 -4.02 13.91 5.53
C TYR A 33 -4.25 12.93 6.69
N PHE A 34 -4.31 11.63 6.42
CA PHE A 34 -4.52 10.61 7.43
C PHE A 34 -3.38 10.58 8.45
N GLN A 35 -2.13 10.62 7.98
CA GLN A 35 -0.94 10.65 8.83
C GLN A 35 -0.95 11.88 9.77
N ASN A 36 -1.21 13.07 9.24
CA ASN A 36 -1.30 14.28 10.08
C ASN A 36 -2.46 14.20 11.06
N ASN A 37 -3.61 13.65 10.67
CA ASN A 37 -4.74 13.49 11.56
C ASN A 37 -4.40 12.53 12.72
N VAL A 38 -3.66 11.44 12.46
CA VAL A 38 -3.19 10.54 13.52
C VAL A 38 -2.25 11.26 14.50
N VAL A 39 -1.24 11.98 14.00
CA VAL A 39 -0.31 12.77 14.84
C VAL A 39 -1.08 13.79 15.69
N PHE A 40 -2.03 14.47 15.06
CA PHE A 40 -2.87 15.46 15.72
C PHE A 40 -3.71 14.86 16.86
N GLN A 41 -4.32 13.69 16.65
CA GLN A 41 -5.05 12.99 17.71
C GLN A 41 -4.11 12.54 18.84
N GLN A 42 -2.90 12.09 18.52
CA GLN A 42 -1.88 11.74 19.51
C GLN A 42 -1.46 12.94 20.37
N GLU A 43 -1.23 14.11 19.76
CA GLU A 43 -0.90 15.33 20.50
C GLU A 43 -2.05 15.78 21.42
N LYS A 44 -3.29 15.71 20.94
CA LYS A 44 -4.49 15.98 21.76
C LYS A 44 -4.59 15.02 22.95
N ALA A 45 -4.37 13.73 22.73
CA ALA A 45 -4.39 12.72 23.79
C ALA A 45 -3.26 12.94 24.80
N LYS A 46 -2.04 13.24 24.32
CA LYS A 46 -0.88 13.54 25.17
C LYS A 46 -1.13 14.76 26.05
N LEU A 47 -1.71 15.83 25.50
CA LEU A 47 -2.07 17.03 26.25
C LEU A 47 -3.07 16.71 27.38
N LYS A 48 -4.10 15.89 27.09
CA LYS A 48 -5.07 15.44 28.11
C LYS A 48 -4.40 14.60 29.20
N SER A 49 -3.52 13.66 28.83
CA SER A 49 -2.82 12.80 29.79
C SER A 49 -1.88 13.60 30.70
N GLN A 50 -1.08 14.51 30.13
CA GLN A 50 -0.19 15.38 30.90
C GLN A 50 -0.96 16.25 31.89
N TYR A 51 -2.14 16.73 31.48
CA TYR A 51 -3.03 17.48 32.35
C TYR A 51 -3.52 16.65 33.55
N ILE A 52 -4.00 15.43 33.31
CA ILE A 52 -4.49 14.54 34.37
C ILE A 52 -3.37 14.23 35.36
N GLU A 53 -2.18 13.86 34.88
CA GLU A 53 -1.05 13.52 35.75
C GLU A 53 -0.57 14.71 36.58
N LYS A 54 -0.49 15.91 35.99
CA LYS A 54 -0.17 17.13 36.74
C LYS A 54 -1.16 17.38 37.88
N ASN A 55 -2.47 17.23 37.63
CA ASN A 55 -3.46 17.47 38.68
C ASN A 55 -3.51 16.36 39.72
N LYS A 56 -3.26 15.10 39.34
CA LYS A 56 -3.06 14.00 40.29
C LYS A 56 -1.95 14.32 41.30
N GLN A 57 -0.81 14.84 40.82
CA GLN A 57 0.28 15.28 41.69
C GLN A 57 -0.17 16.39 42.65
N VAL A 58 -0.85 17.43 42.13
CA VAL A 58 -1.36 18.54 42.96
C VAL A 58 -2.28 18.04 44.06
N ILE A 59 -3.30 17.23 43.75
CA ILE A 59 -4.25 16.75 44.78
C ILE A 59 -3.57 15.82 45.79
N GLN A 60 -2.60 15.01 45.37
CA GLN A 60 -1.83 14.14 46.24
C GLN A 60 -0.98 14.96 47.22
N GLU A 61 -0.32 16.02 46.74
CA GLU A 61 0.45 16.94 47.57
C GLU A 61 -0.44 17.67 48.59
N GLN A 62 -1.63 18.12 48.18
CA GLN A 62 -2.57 18.80 49.08
C GLN A 62 -3.05 17.89 50.21
N VAL A 63 -3.45 16.65 49.90
CA VAL A 63 -3.87 15.68 50.92
C VAL A 63 -2.71 15.30 51.85
N ASN A 64 -1.51 15.08 51.30
CA ASN A 64 -0.32 14.80 52.11
C ASN A 64 0.04 15.97 53.03
N SER A 65 -0.07 17.22 52.55
CA SER A 65 0.17 18.41 53.35
C SER A 65 -0.78 18.48 54.55
N VAL A 66 -2.08 18.23 54.34
CA VAL A 66 -3.07 18.19 55.44
C VAL A 66 -2.83 17.02 56.37
N PHE A 67 -2.50 15.84 55.86
CA PHE A 67 -2.20 14.68 56.68
C PHE A 67 -0.99 14.94 57.60
N GLU A 68 0.09 15.51 57.08
CA GLU A 68 1.26 15.88 57.88
C GLU A 68 0.99 17.05 58.83
N PHE A 69 0.12 18.00 58.44
CA PHE A 69 -0.36 19.05 59.32
C PHE A 69 -1.11 18.48 60.53
N ILE A 70 -2.07 17.58 60.32
CA ILE A 70 -2.82 16.91 61.40
C ILE A 70 -1.86 16.17 62.35
N LYS A 71 -0.90 15.41 61.80
CA LYS A 71 0.10 14.69 62.61
C LYS A 71 0.95 15.63 63.45
N ARG A 72 1.40 16.74 62.86
CA ARG A 72 2.20 17.75 63.57
C ARG A 72 1.40 18.43 64.67
N GLU A 73 0.18 18.87 64.37
CA GLU A 73 -0.71 19.53 65.35
C GLU A 73 -1.04 18.62 66.53
N ARG A 74 -1.27 17.32 66.27
CA ARG A 74 -1.49 16.34 67.34
C ARG A 74 -0.27 16.20 68.25
N ARG A 75 0.94 16.06 67.69
CA ARG A 75 2.18 15.96 68.48
C ARG A 75 2.44 17.22 69.29
N ASN A 76 2.27 18.39 68.68
CA ASN A 76 2.45 19.68 69.35
C ASN A 76 1.47 19.82 70.50
N THR A 77 0.19 19.57 70.25
CA THR A 77 -0.82 19.74 71.29
C THR A 77 -0.58 18.72 72.42
N GLU A 78 -0.19 17.47 72.14
CA GLU A 78 0.09 16.49 73.21
C GLU A 78 1.24 16.97 74.12
N LYS A 79 2.24 17.63 73.53
CA LYS A 79 3.31 18.28 74.28
C LYS A 79 2.76 19.43 75.13
N ASP A 80 1.93 20.29 74.55
CA ASP A 80 1.31 21.43 75.25
C ASP A 80 0.43 20.96 76.42
N LEU A 81 -0.29 19.84 76.27
CA LEU A 81 -1.06 19.21 77.35
C LEU A 81 -0.15 18.76 78.50
N LYS A 82 0.96 18.09 78.18
CA LYS A 82 1.93 17.64 79.19
C LYS A 82 2.55 18.83 79.92
N GLU A 83 2.93 19.89 79.21
CA GLU A 83 3.43 21.14 79.80
C GLU A 83 2.36 21.82 80.67
N SER A 84 1.10 21.89 80.21
CA SER A 84 -0.02 22.44 80.99
C SER A 84 -0.25 21.68 82.30
N LEU A 85 -0.26 20.34 82.27
CA LEU A 85 -0.39 19.50 83.47
C LEU A 85 0.80 19.68 84.42
N HIS A 86 2.00 19.83 83.87
CA HIS A 86 3.21 20.11 84.64
C HIS A 86 3.10 21.45 85.39
N GLU A 87 2.80 22.55 84.68
CA GLU A 87 2.66 23.88 85.28
C GLU A 87 1.53 23.91 86.32
N ALA A 88 0.37 23.33 86.00
CA ALA A 88 -0.77 23.28 86.92
C ALA A 88 -0.39 22.57 88.24
N LEU A 89 0.32 21.44 88.17
CA LEU A 89 0.74 20.70 89.36
C LEU A 89 1.80 21.43 90.16
N HIS A 90 2.80 22.03 89.50
CA HIS A 90 3.84 22.79 90.21
C HIS A 90 3.25 23.99 90.94
N ASN A 91 2.28 24.69 90.35
CA ASN A 91 1.55 25.76 91.01
C ASN A 91 0.77 25.25 92.23
N ALA A 92 0.01 24.17 92.09
CA ALA A 92 -0.72 23.57 93.22
C ALA A 92 0.23 23.06 94.32
N HIS A 93 1.35 22.45 93.95
CA HIS A 93 2.39 22.01 94.89
C HIS A 93 3.05 23.19 95.61
N ALA A 94 3.34 24.29 94.90
CA ALA A 94 3.89 25.50 95.51
C ALA A 94 2.90 26.12 96.51
N VAL A 95 1.61 26.18 96.19
CA VAL A 95 0.55 26.60 97.11
C VAL A 95 0.51 25.69 98.34
N ALA A 96 0.53 24.36 98.15
CA ALA A 96 0.58 23.40 99.26
C ALA A 96 1.79 23.62 100.17
N MET A 97 2.96 23.86 99.57
CA MET A 97 4.22 24.06 100.27
C MET A 97 4.25 25.40 101.02
N ALA A 98 3.70 26.46 100.43
CA ALA A 98 3.55 27.77 101.08
C ALA A 98 2.64 27.66 102.32
N ILE A 99 1.46 27.05 102.17
CA ILE A 99 0.53 26.80 103.29
C ILE A 99 1.22 25.97 104.39
N TYR A 100 1.96 24.91 104.02
CA TYR A 100 2.70 24.10 104.99
C TYR A 100 3.76 24.92 105.74
N ASN A 101 4.56 25.70 105.03
CA ASN A 101 5.66 26.46 105.62
C ASN A 101 5.18 27.58 106.56
N GLU A 102 4.11 28.30 106.20
CA GLU A 102 3.56 29.38 107.01
C GLU A 102 2.80 28.88 108.24
N ASN A 103 2.28 27.64 108.20
CA ASN A 103 1.43 27.09 109.25
C ASN A 103 2.10 25.98 110.08
N ARG A 104 3.44 25.86 110.07
CA ARG A 104 4.19 24.86 110.87
C ARG A 104 3.92 24.90 112.38
N HIS A 105 3.38 26.01 112.89
CA HIS A 105 3.00 26.19 114.29
C HIS A 105 1.63 25.57 114.64
N ARG A 106 0.83 25.19 113.64
CA ARG A 106 -0.49 24.56 113.83
C ARG A 106 -0.36 23.03 113.90
N SER A 107 -1.44 22.36 114.32
CA SER A 107 -1.48 20.90 114.30
C SER A 107 -1.37 20.37 112.86
N GLU A 108 -0.77 19.19 112.70
CA GLU A 108 -0.62 18.55 111.38
C GLU A 108 -1.98 18.41 110.66
N ASP A 109 -3.03 18.01 111.38
CA ASP A 109 -4.38 17.85 110.84
C ASP A 109 -4.99 19.18 110.36
N ASP A 110 -4.74 20.29 111.08
CA ASP A 110 -5.19 21.62 110.65
C ASP A 110 -4.50 22.06 109.35
N VAL A 111 -3.19 21.84 109.24
CA VAL A 111 -2.43 22.18 108.03
C VAL A 111 -2.86 21.32 106.84
N LYS A 112 -3.04 20.01 107.06
CA LYS A 112 -3.58 19.08 106.04
C LYS A 112 -4.95 19.56 105.55
N LYS A 113 -5.83 20.00 106.45
CA LYS A 113 -7.15 20.54 106.11
C LYS A 113 -7.03 21.83 105.29
N LEU A 114 -6.16 22.77 105.68
CA LEU A 114 -5.93 24.01 104.93
C LEU A 114 -5.45 23.75 103.50
N ILE A 115 -4.50 22.83 103.30
CA ILE A 115 -4.02 22.45 101.96
C ILE A 115 -5.16 21.83 101.14
N LYS A 116 -5.94 20.92 101.74
CA LYS A 116 -7.10 20.29 101.07
C LYS A 116 -8.10 21.34 100.58
N GLU A 117 -8.53 22.24 101.47
CA GLU A 117 -9.54 23.26 101.15
C GLU A 117 -9.02 24.30 100.15
N ALA A 118 -7.72 24.62 100.18
CA ALA A 118 -7.12 25.54 99.21
C ALA A 118 -7.03 24.95 97.80
N ILE A 119 -6.70 23.65 97.69
CA ILE A 119 -6.50 22.99 96.39
C ILE A 119 -7.82 22.49 95.78
N ARG A 120 -8.78 22.05 96.60
CA ARG A 120 -10.06 21.48 96.16
C ARG A 120 -10.80 22.28 95.07
N PRO A 121 -10.97 23.62 95.16
CA PRO A 121 -11.74 24.38 94.17
C PRO A 121 -10.96 24.67 92.88
N ILE A 122 -9.65 24.40 92.85
CA ILE A 122 -8.81 24.74 91.69
C ILE A 122 -9.07 23.73 90.57
N THR A 123 -9.62 24.23 89.47
CA THR A 123 -9.80 23.49 88.22
C THR A 123 -9.18 24.27 87.06
N PHE A 124 -8.81 23.57 86.00
CA PHE A 124 -8.18 24.15 84.81
C PHE A 124 -8.65 23.43 83.55
N ASN A 125 -8.25 23.90 82.37
CA ASN A 125 -8.67 23.38 81.07
C ASN A 125 -10.21 23.27 80.98
N SER A 126 -10.89 24.40 81.21
CA SER A 126 -12.35 24.52 81.17
C SER A 126 -13.10 23.58 82.13
N GLY A 127 -12.52 23.31 83.30
CA GLY A 127 -13.12 22.49 84.36
C GLY A 127 -12.88 20.98 84.21
N ARG A 128 -12.07 20.55 83.23
CA ARG A 128 -11.72 19.14 83.02
C ARG A 128 -10.59 18.66 83.93
N GLY A 129 -9.63 19.56 84.19
CA GLY A 129 -8.47 19.30 85.05
C GLY A 129 -8.76 19.60 86.52
N TYR A 130 -8.34 18.71 87.41
CA TYR A 130 -8.48 18.85 88.86
C TYR A 130 -7.37 18.11 89.59
N PHE A 131 -7.10 18.54 90.82
CA PHE A 131 -6.08 17.94 91.67
C PHE A 131 -6.64 16.87 92.60
N PHE A 132 -5.82 15.86 92.87
CA PHE A 132 -6.08 14.81 93.84
C PHE A 132 -4.84 14.55 94.67
N ILE A 133 -5.04 14.13 95.92
CA ILE A 133 -3.96 13.93 96.89
C ILE A 133 -4.10 12.56 97.52
N TYR A 134 -2.99 11.87 97.66
CA TYR A 134 -2.90 10.56 98.31
C TYR A 134 -1.71 10.52 99.26
N GLU A 135 -1.87 9.80 100.37
CA GLU A 135 -0.74 9.37 101.19
C GLU A 135 0.03 8.24 100.50
N LYS A 136 1.33 8.11 100.76
CA LYS A 136 2.11 6.93 100.31
C LYS A 136 1.68 5.62 100.99
N SER A 137 0.82 5.67 102.01
CA SER A 137 0.08 4.52 102.55
C SER A 137 -1.08 4.06 101.62
N GLY A 138 -1.36 4.84 100.58
CA GLY A 138 -2.45 4.71 99.61
C GLY A 138 -3.82 5.16 100.12
N LYS A 139 -3.89 5.82 101.28
CA LYS A 139 -5.09 6.54 101.72
C LYS A 139 -5.39 7.71 100.79
N ASN A 140 -6.63 7.80 100.29
CA ASN A 140 -7.09 8.94 99.50
C ASN A 140 -7.32 10.15 100.42
N VAL A 141 -6.62 11.26 100.16
CA VAL A 141 -6.67 12.47 100.99
C VAL A 141 -7.63 13.49 100.38
N LEU A 142 -7.58 13.71 99.07
CA LEU A 142 -8.43 14.67 98.35
C LEU A 142 -8.85 14.07 97.01
N LEU A 143 -10.16 14.06 96.74
CA LEU A 143 -10.70 13.65 95.44
C LEU A 143 -12.00 14.42 95.15
N PRO A 144 -11.93 15.61 94.54
CA PRO A 144 -13.04 16.56 94.46
C PRO A 144 -14.34 16.00 93.88
N TYR A 145 -14.26 15.16 92.84
CA TYR A 145 -15.43 14.58 92.16
C TYR A 145 -15.84 13.20 92.68
N SER A 146 -15.17 12.68 93.71
CA SER A 146 -15.56 11.44 94.40
C SER A 146 -15.25 11.53 95.89
N PRO A 147 -15.86 12.50 96.60
CA PRO A 147 -15.55 12.76 98.01
C PRO A 147 -15.88 11.57 98.93
N HIS A 148 -16.79 10.68 98.51
CA HIS A 148 -17.13 9.45 99.23
C HIS A 148 -15.96 8.43 99.33
N LEU A 149 -14.90 8.61 98.52
CA LEU A 149 -13.67 7.82 98.59
C LEU A 149 -12.60 8.44 99.48
N GLU A 150 -12.76 9.71 99.88
CA GLU A 150 -11.81 10.38 100.78
C GLU A 150 -11.74 9.65 102.13
N GLY A 151 -10.52 9.41 102.60
CA GLY A 151 -10.24 8.64 103.82
C GLY A 151 -10.13 7.13 103.62
N ARG A 152 -10.56 6.58 102.47
CA ARG A 152 -10.42 5.14 102.16
C ARG A 152 -9.04 4.82 101.61
N ASN A 153 -8.57 3.58 101.81
CA ASN A 153 -7.33 3.10 101.21
C ASN A 153 -7.60 2.55 99.80
N LEU A 154 -6.92 3.08 98.79
CA LEU A 154 -7.05 2.72 97.38
C LEU A 154 -5.82 2.01 96.82
N LEU A 155 -4.91 1.46 97.65
CA LEU A 155 -3.76 0.68 97.17
C LEU A 155 -4.17 -0.47 96.25
N ASN A 156 -5.20 -1.23 96.64
CA ASN A 156 -5.63 -2.43 95.89
C ASN A 156 -6.69 -2.11 94.83
N HIS A 157 -6.99 -0.84 94.58
CA HIS A 157 -7.93 -0.45 93.54
C HIS A 157 -7.29 -0.64 92.16
N GLN A 158 -7.96 -1.41 91.30
CA GLN A 158 -7.56 -1.61 89.91
C GLN A 158 -8.37 -0.71 88.98
N ASP A 159 -7.73 -0.23 87.93
CA ASP A 159 -8.45 0.39 86.82
C ASP A 159 -9.09 -0.66 85.90
N ALA A 160 -9.84 -0.22 84.88
CA ALA A 160 -10.51 -1.08 83.92
C ALA A 160 -9.55 -1.98 83.09
N LYS A 161 -8.24 -1.74 83.15
CA LYS A 161 -7.20 -2.57 82.52
C LYS A 161 -6.46 -3.47 83.53
N GLY A 162 -6.88 -3.47 84.80
CA GLY A 162 -6.28 -4.28 85.87
C GLY A 162 -5.05 -3.64 86.52
N SER A 163 -4.74 -2.37 86.22
CA SER A 163 -3.54 -1.69 86.74
C SER A 163 -3.77 -1.16 88.15
N TYR A 164 -2.82 -1.39 89.06
CA TYR A 164 -2.86 -0.85 90.42
C TYR A 164 -2.28 0.57 90.47
N ILE A 165 -3.05 1.55 90.02
CA ILE A 165 -2.62 2.93 89.78
C ILE A 165 -1.79 3.50 90.94
N ILE A 166 -2.30 3.39 92.17
CA ILE A 166 -1.66 3.99 93.35
C ILE A 166 -0.35 3.28 93.70
N GLN A 167 -0.29 1.95 93.57
CA GLN A 167 0.95 1.19 93.81
C GLN A 167 2.01 1.53 92.77
N ASP A 168 1.63 1.58 91.50
CA ASP A 168 2.54 1.87 90.40
C ASP A 168 3.11 3.29 90.52
N VAL A 169 2.25 4.27 90.84
CA VAL A 169 2.66 5.66 91.07
C VAL A 169 3.60 5.76 92.28
N ILE A 170 3.28 5.13 93.42
CA ILE A 170 4.15 5.14 94.61
C ILE A 170 5.51 4.51 94.29
N LYS A 171 5.53 3.36 93.62
CA LYS A 171 6.76 2.65 93.24
C LYS A 171 7.64 3.53 92.35
N LYS A 172 7.05 4.19 91.35
CA LYS A 172 7.82 5.08 90.47
C LYS A 172 8.29 6.35 91.19
N LEU A 173 7.43 6.98 92.00
CA LEU A 173 7.77 8.16 92.81
C LEU A 173 8.78 7.86 93.94
N ALA A 174 9.10 6.59 94.20
CA ALA A 174 10.20 6.22 95.09
C ALA A 174 11.58 6.50 94.46
N HIS A 175 11.67 6.48 93.12
CA HIS A 175 12.92 6.66 92.38
C HIS A 175 13.06 8.05 91.71
N GLN A 176 11.98 8.82 91.60
CA GLN A 176 11.96 10.16 91.01
C GLN A 176 10.96 11.07 91.73
N ASP A 177 11.19 12.38 91.75
CA ASP A 177 10.36 13.34 92.50
C ASP A 177 9.00 13.61 91.82
N GLU A 178 8.94 13.44 90.50
CA GLU A 178 7.79 13.73 89.65
C GLU A 178 7.73 12.79 88.45
N LEU A 179 6.53 12.56 87.90
CA LEU A 179 6.34 11.66 86.76
C LEU A 179 5.02 11.88 86.01
N PHE A 180 5.02 11.51 84.73
CA PHE A 180 3.80 11.26 83.97
C PHE A 180 3.36 9.80 84.13
N TYR A 181 2.06 9.59 84.29
CA TYR A 181 1.44 8.27 84.32
C TYR A 181 0.11 8.30 83.58
N GLU A 182 -0.25 7.19 82.96
CA GLU A 182 -1.52 7.03 82.27
C GLU A 182 -2.31 5.90 82.91
N TRP A 183 -3.62 6.11 83.07
CA TRP A 183 -4.52 5.16 83.71
C TRP A 183 -5.95 5.32 83.20
N TYR A 184 -6.87 4.46 83.65
CA TYR A 184 -8.30 4.58 83.35
C TYR A 184 -9.08 5.03 84.59
N TRP A 185 -9.98 6.02 84.43
CA TRP A 185 -10.80 6.52 85.54
C TRP A 185 -12.16 7.05 85.06
N PHE A 186 -13.14 7.10 85.96
CA PHE A 186 -14.47 7.63 85.65
C PHE A 186 -14.43 9.14 85.44
N LYS A 187 -15.16 9.66 84.44
CA LYS A 187 -15.31 11.11 84.24
C LYS A 187 -16.18 11.72 85.36
N PRO A 188 -15.97 13.00 85.74
CA PRO A 188 -16.81 13.67 86.72
C PRO A 188 -18.31 13.63 86.38
N ASN A 189 -18.63 13.81 85.10
CA ASN A 189 -20.00 13.92 84.59
C ASN A 189 -20.54 12.60 84.01
N ASP A 190 -19.70 11.58 83.88
CA ASP A 190 -20.08 10.27 83.33
C ASP A 190 -19.36 9.15 84.09
N LYS A 191 -20.16 8.35 84.81
CA LYS A 191 -19.70 7.24 85.65
C LYS A 191 -20.01 5.87 85.03
N SER A 192 -20.46 5.83 83.78
CA SER A 192 -20.80 4.58 83.10
C SER A 192 -19.57 3.76 82.72
N GLU A 193 -18.49 4.44 82.30
CA GLU A 193 -17.26 3.81 81.83
C GLU A 193 -16.01 4.56 82.31
N GLN A 194 -14.91 3.83 82.54
CA GLN A 194 -13.61 4.44 82.81
C GLN A 194 -12.92 4.82 81.50
N LYS A 195 -12.43 6.05 81.42
CA LYS A 195 -11.75 6.61 80.24
C LYS A 195 -10.26 6.80 80.50
N ARG A 196 -9.46 6.70 79.43
CA ARG A 196 -8.01 6.88 79.51
C ARG A 196 -7.69 8.32 79.90
N LYS A 197 -6.86 8.45 80.92
CA LYS A 197 -6.45 9.68 81.55
C LYS A 197 -4.93 9.74 81.58
N VAL A 198 -4.38 10.87 81.13
CA VAL A 198 -2.96 11.20 81.31
C VAL A 198 -2.85 12.13 82.50
N GLY A 199 -1.86 11.91 83.35
CA GLY A 199 -1.66 12.76 84.49
C GLY A 199 -0.23 12.87 84.92
N TYR A 200 -0.02 13.86 85.77
CA TYR A 200 1.25 14.28 86.27
C TYR A 200 1.21 14.24 87.79
N TYR A 201 2.28 13.72 88.39
CA TYR A 201 2.36 13.43 89.82
C TYR A 201 3.65 14.01 90.38
N LYS A 202 3.59 14.51 91.62
CA LYS A 202 4.75 15.07 92.34
C LYS A 202 4.69 14.71 93.81
N ASN A 203 5.83 14.32 94.37
CA ASN A 203 5.97 14.05 95.79
C ASN A 203 5.74 15.32 96.62
N PHE A 204 4.89 15.23 97.65
CA PHE A 204 4.76 16.22 98.69
C PHE A 204 5.31 15.66 100.00
N LYS A 205 6.62 15.83 100.18
CA LYS A 205 7.42 15.22 101.26
C LYS A 205 6.92 15.52 102.69
N PRO A 206 6.44 16.73 103.04
CA PRO A 206 6.08 17.07 104.41
C PRO A 206 5.11 16.11 105.11
N PHE A 207 4.11 15.59 104.38
CA PHE A 207 3.11 14.67 104.92
C PHE A 207 3.19 13.27 104.32
N ASN A 208 4.32 12.94 103.66
CA ASN A 208 4.48 11.72 102.89
C ASN A 208 3.30 11.52 101.90
N TRP A 209 2.92 12.60 101.23
CA TRP A 209 1.88 12.63 100.22
C TRP A 209 2.47 12.62 98.82
N PHE A 210 1.62 12.39 97.84
CA PHE A 210 1.84 12.88 96.49
C PHE A 210 0.59 13.60 96.02
N ILE A 211 0.82 14.68 95.26
CA ILE A 211 -0.23 15.45 94.60
C ILE A 211 -0.19 15.03 93.14
N GLY A 212 -1.36 14.76 92.58
CA GLY A 212 -1.48 14.48 91.16
C GLY A 212 -2.58 15.31 90.52
N THR A 213 -2.49 15.42 89.21
CA THR A 213 -3.47 16.03 88.35
C THR A 213 -3.57 15.24 87.05
N GLY A 214 -4.62 15.44 86.27
CA GLY A 214 -4.70 14.81 84.96
C GLY A 214 -5.92 15.20 84.15
N GLU A 215 -5.89 14.83 82.88
CA GLU A 215 -6.91 15.12 81.88
C GLU A 215 -7.20 13.89 81.02
N TYR A 216 -8.45 13.76 80.55
CA TYR A 216 -8.87 12.64 79.73
C TYR A 216 -8.41 12.84 78.28
N ILE A 217 -7.75 11.83 77.72
CA ILE A 217 -7.17 11.91 76.37
C ILE A 217 -8.26 12.13 75.31
N GLU A 218 -9.43 11.52 75.48
CA GLU A 218 -10.55 11.67 74.54
C GLU A 218 -11.07 13.11 74.46
N ASP A 219 -11.24 13.80 75.61
CA ASP A 219 -11.78 15.17 75.64
C ASP A 219 -10.80 16.14 74.94
N PHE A 220 -9.51 15.85 75.11
CA PHE A 220 -8.42 16.55 74.46
C PHE A 220 -8.36 16.28 72.94
N GLU A 221 -8.48 15.02 72.52
CA GLU A 221 -8.51 14.66 71.09
C GLU A 221 -9.73 15.26 70.39
N GLN A 222 -10.91 15.26 71.01
CA GLN A 222 -12.13 15.87 70.45
C GLN A 222 -11.97 17.38 70.19
N GLU A 223 -11.33 18.09 71.11
CA GLU A 223 -11.07 19.53 70.96
C GLU A 223 -10.15 19.81 69.77
N ILE A 224 -9.07 19.04 69.64
CA ILE A 224 -8.15 19.15 68.51
C ILE A 224 -8.84 18.79 67.20
N GLN A 225 -9.59 17.68 67.18
CA GLN A 225 -10.32 17.23 65.99
C GLN A 225 -11.26 18.33 65.49
N LYS A 226 -12.02 18.97 66.38
CA LYS A 226 -12.91 20.08 66.04
C LYS A 226 -12.14 21.25 65.40
N ARG A 227 -11.07 21.71 66.06
CA ARG A 227 -10.21 22.80 65.56
C ARG A 227 -9.61 22.49 64.18
N LEU A 228 -9.16 21.25 63.98
CA LEU A 228 -8.58 20.81 62.71
C LEU A 228 -9.63 20.71 61.60
N LEU A 229 -10.83 20.18 61.88
CA LEU A 229 -11.90 20.08 60.89
C LEU A 229 -12.36 21.46 60.40
N GLU A 230 -12.45 22.44 61.31
CA GLU A 230 -12.73 23.86 60.98
C GLU A 230 -11.64 24.45 60.08
N HIS A 231 -10.36 24.20 60.41
CA HIS A 231 -9.23 24.65 59.58
C HIS A 231 -9.24 24.01 58.19
N ILE A 232 -9.41 22.68 58.12
CA ILE A 232 -9.46 21.92 56.86
C ILE A 232 -10.62 22.39 55.99
N GLN A 233 -11.78 22.68 56.59
CA GLN A 233 -12.95 23.18 55.88
C GLN A 233 -12.66 24.51 55.16
N ALA A 234 -11.75 25.33 55.68
CA ALA A 234 -11.37 26.62 55.09
C ALA A 234 -10.35 26.51 53.95
N ILE A 235 -9.66 25.36 53.80
CA ILE A 235 -8.61 25.19 52.79
C ILE A 235 -9.21 25.23 51.37
N ARG A 236 -8.68 26.14 50.54
CA ARG A 236 -9.01 26.27 49.11
C ARG A 236 -7.73 26.30 48.29
N PHE A 237 -7.76 25.66 47.14
CA PHE A 237 -6.65 25.70 46.18
C PHE A 237 -7.15 25.57 44.75
N GLY A 238 -6.40 26.12 43.80
CA GLY A 238 -6.86 26.22 42.41
C GLY A 238 -8.18 26.99 42.31
N LYS A 239 -9.02 26.64 41.33
CA LYS A 239 -10.30 27.33 41.09
C LYS A 239 -11.45 26.78 41.95
N ASN A 240 -11.52 25.46 42.10
CA ASN A 240 -12.62 24.76 42.77
C ASN A 240 -12.13 23.69 43.77
N GLY A 241 -10.83 23.67 44.11
CA GLY A 241 -10.24 22.65 44.98
C GLY A 241 -10.62 22.88 46.44
N TYR A 242 -11.01 21.81 47.12
CA TYR A 242 -11.35 21.78 48.53
C TYR A 242 -11.02 20.41 49.11
N ILE A 243 -10.82 20.35 50.42
CA ILE A 243 -10.54 19.10 51.13
C ILE A 243 -11.82 18.66 51.84
N PHE A 244 -12.12 17.38 51.76
CA PHE A 244 -13.19 16.75 52.50
C PHE A 244 -12.61 15.69 53.44
N VAL A 245 -13.29 15.49 54.56
CA VAL A 245 -12.93 14.47 55.55
C VAL A 245 -14.17 13.65 55.85
N LEU A 246 -14.05 12.33 55.78
CA LEU A 246 -15.07 11.39 56.25
C LEU A 246 -14.50 10.53 57.37
N ASN A 247 -15.35 9.99 58.24
CA ASN A 247 -14.97 8.82 59.05
C ASN A 247 -15.13 7.52 58.23
N TYR A 248 -14.62 6.41 58.76
CA TYR A 248 -14.76 5.09 58.12
C TYR A 248 -16.19 4.53 58.11
N ASP A 249 -17.11 5.16 58.85
CA ASP A 249 -18.55 4.88 58.81
C ASP A 249 -19.29 5.75 57.77
N SER A 250 -18.55 6.28 56.79
CA SER A 250 -19.08 7.06 55.66
C SER A 250 -19.76 8.38 56.05
N THR A 251 -19.51 8.94 57.23
CA THR A 251 -20.06 10.24 57.66
C THR A 251 -19.11 11.39 57.32
N TYR A 252 -19.62 12.48 56.74
CA TYR A 252 -18.81 13.67 56.49
C TYR A 252 -18.47 14.41 57.79
N LEU A 253 -17.18 14.53 58.08
CA LEU A 253 -16.65 15.32 59.19
C LEU A 253 -16.28 16.75 58.76
N SER A 254 -15.86 16.93 57.52
CA SER A 254 -15.59 18.24 56.92
C SER A 254 -15.89 18.21 55.43
N HIS A 255 -16.56 19.25 54.94
CA HIS A 255 -16.90 19.39 53.52
C HIS A 255 -17.10 20.86 53.15
N ILE A 256 -16.83 21.22 51.88
CA ILE A 256 -17.00 22.59 51.36
C ILE A 256 -18.44 23.09 51.47
N ARG A 257 -19.42 22.18 51.41
CA ARG A 257 -20.84 22.47 51.64
C ARG A 257 -21.20 22.06 53.07
N PRO A 258 -21.45 23.03 53.99
CA PRO A 258 -21.71 22.72 55.40
C PRO A 258 -22.89 21.78 55.64
N TYR A 259 -23.89 21.78 54.75
CA TYR A 259 -25.08 20.91 54.85
C TYR A 259 -24.77 19.41 54.93
N PHE A 260 -23.64 18.96 54.40
CA PHE A 260 -23.25 17.54 54.43
C PHE A 260 -22.58 17.14 55.76
N ILE A 261 -22.08 18.09 56.54
CA ILE A 261 -21.34 17.78 57.77
C ILE A 261 -22.29 17.09 58.77
N GLY A 262 -21.88 15.93 59.29
CA GLY A 262 -22.66 15.09 60.18
C GLY A 262 -23.65 14.14 59.48
N LYS A 263 -23.71 14.14 58.15
CA LYS A 263 -24.59 13.25 57.36
C LYS A 263 -23.81 12.10 56.72
N SER A 264 -24.53 11.02 56.44
CA SER A 264 -23.97 9.92 55.67
C SER A 264 -23.66 10.36 54.25
N ALA A 265 -22.51 9.94 53.73
CA ALA A 265 -22.09 10.22 52.37
C ALA A 265 -23.00 9.55 51.33
N ALA A 266 -23.73 8.48 51.70
CA ALA A 266 -24.78 7.88 50.88
C ALA A 266 -25.94 8.85 50.58
N GLU A 267 -26.16 9.87 51.44
CA GLU A 267 -27.17 10.90 51.18
C GLU A 267 -26.75 11.89 50.08
N ASN A 268 -25.50 11.84 49.64
CA ASN A 268 -24.98 12.70 48.59
C ASN A 268 -25.37 12.18 47.19
N LYS A 269 -26.56 12.57 46.75
CA LYS A 269 -27.09 12.27 45.40
C LYS A 269 -26.37 13.01 44.26
N ASP A 270 -25.32 13.78 44.56
CA ASP A 270 -24.50 14.44 43.55
C ASP A 270 -23.46 13.50 42.92
N VAL A 271 -23.44 12.22 43.28
CA VAL A 271 -22.52 11.20 42.75
C VAL A 271 -23.32 10.05 42.15
N VAL A 272 -22.93 9.61 40.95
CA VAL A 272 -23.50 8.39 40.34
C VAL A 272 -22.97 7.20 41.12
N ASP A 273 -23.86 6.32 41.58
CA ASP A 273 -23.49 5.12 42.33
C ASP A 273 -22.70 5.42 43.62
N VAL A 274 -23.22 6.38 44.39
CA VAL A 274 -22.55 6.95 45.58
C VAL A 274 -22.08 5.91 46.59
N ASP A 275 -22.88 4.85 46.82
CA ASP A 275 -22.56 3.83 47.81
C ASP A 275 -21.27 3.08 47.44
N ASN A 276 -21.15 2.63 46.19
CA ASN A 276 -19.95 1.95 45.71
C ASN A 276 -18.75 2.88 45.68
N VAL A 277 -18.93 4.13 45.22
CA VAL A 277 -17.85 5.12 45.17
C VAL A 277 -17.28 5.40 46.55
N ILE A 278 -18.13 5.63 47.56
CA ILE A 278 -17.69 5.92 48.92
C ILE A 278 -17.03 4.70 49.57
N ASN A 279 -17.59 3.51 49.38
CA ASN A 279 -17.02 2.26 49.90
C ASN A 279 -15.61 2.02 49.33
N ASP A 280 -15.45 2.18 48.01
CA ASP A 280 -14.15 2.04 47.34
C ASP A 280 -13.13 3.07 47.85
N LEU A 281 -13.54 4.33 47.99
CA LEU A 281 -12.69 5.39 48.53
C LEU A 281 -12.23 5.07 49.98
N ILE A 282 -13.14 4.57 50.82
CA ILE A 282 -12.82 4.20 52.21
C ILE A 282 -11.89 2.99 52.25
N GLU A 283 -12.10 1.97 51.41
CA GLU A 283 -11.19 0.82 51.33
C GLU A 283 -9.79 1.23 50.87
N ILE A 284 -9.69 2.11 49.86
CA ILE A 284 -8.41 2.69 49.43
C ILE A 284 -7.75 3.46 50.60
N ALA A 285 -8.53 4.22 51.37
CA ALA A 285 -8.01 4.95 52.52
C ALA A 285 -7.53 4.01 53.64
N LYS A 286 -8.25 2.93 53.94
CA LYS A 286 -7.85 1.92 54.92
C LYS A 286 -6.54 1.22 54.52
N GLN A 287 -6.32 1.00 53.22
CA GLN A 287 -5.07 0.44 52.68
C GLN A 287 -3.91 1.44 52.65
N GLY A 288 -4.17 2.72 52.92
CA GLY A 288 -3.18 3.77 53.05
C GLY A 288 -3.56 5.01 52.25
N SER A 289 -3.40 4.97 50.93
CA SER A 289 -3.80 6.06 50.04
C SER A 289 -3.89 5.62 48.59
N GLY A 290 -4.69 6.32 47.78
CA GLY A 290 -4.79 6.03 46.35
C GLY A 290 -5.71 6.99 45.60
N PHE A 291 -5.75 6.80 44.28
CA PHE A 291 -6.62 7.54 43.38
C PHE A 291 -7.86 6.72 43.03
N TYR A 292 -8.98 7.40 42.84
CA TYR A 292 -10.22 6.80 42.38
C TYR A 292 -10.96 7.76 41.45
N THR A 293 -11.56 7.22 40.40
CA THR A 293 -12.24 8.00 39.34
C THR A 293 -13.70 7.62 39.31
N TYR A 294 -14.59 8.62 39.31
CA TYR A 294 -16.03 8.41 39.34
C TYR A 294 -16.78 9.58 38.69
N ILE A 295 -18.08 9.42 38.46
CA ILE A 295 -18.92 10.43 37.82
C ILE A 295 -19.67 11.23 38.90
N GLN A 296 -19.45 12.54 38.92
CA GLN A 296 -20.16 13.49 39.77
C GLN A 296 -21.23 14.21 38.93
N THR A 297 -22.50 14.11 39.34
CA THR A 297 -23.66 14.74 38.65
C THR A 297 -23.79 16.22 38.95
N LYS A 298 -23.27 16.68 40.10
CA LYS A 298 -23.34 18.08 40.51
C LYS A 298 -21.98 18.62 40.94
N LYS A 299 -21.46 19.58 40.18
CA LYS A 299 -20.29 20.40 40.52
C LYS A 299 -20.73 21.59 41.37
N ILE A 300 -19.79 22.30 41.99
CA ILE A 300 -20.08 23.53 42.75
C ILE A 300 -20.81 24.58 41.88
N ASN A 301 -20.55 24.60 40.57
CA ASN A 301 -21.05 25.62 39.62
C ASN A 301 -21.73 25.05 38.36
N ASN A 302 -22.02 23.74 38.26
CA ASN A 302 -22.58 23.12 37.05
C ASN A 302 -23.27 21.76 37.35
N ASP A 303 -24.42 21.50 36.73
CA ASP A 303 -25.26 20.30 36.98
C ASP A 303 -25.08 19.22 35.89
N LYS A 304 -23.95 19.22 35.18
CA LYS A 304 -23.63 18.21 34.16
C LYS A 304 -22.82 17.06 34.79
N PRO A 305 -23.18 15.79 34.49
CA PRO A 305 -22.37 14.64 34.86
C PRO A 305 -20.96 14.76 34.30
N ILE A 306 -19.98 14.66 35.18
CA ILE A 306 -18.58 14.79 34.82
C ILE A 306 -17.68 13.86 35.61
N GLU A 307 -16.65 13.37 34.93
CA GLU A 307 -15.61 12.56 35.53
C GLU A 307 -14.78 13.40 36.51
N LYS A 308 -14.68 12.92 37.75
CA LYS A 308 -13.87 13.47 38.82
C LYS A 308 -12.85 12.43 39.26
N ILE A 309 -11.60 12.89 39.42
CA ILE A 309 -10.50 12.08 39.94
C ILE A 309 -10.20 12.58 41.33
N SER A 310 -10.33 11.71 42.33
CA SER A 310 -10.06 12.01 43.73
C SER A 310 -8.86 11.21 44.21
N PHE A 311 -8.08 11.82 45.11
CA PHE A 311 -7.04 11.17 45.87
C PHE A 311 -7.47 11.16 47.34
N VAL A 312 -7.34 10.01 47.99
CA VAL A 312 -7.70 9.83 49.39
C VAL A 312 -6.56 9.20 50.17
N LYS A 313 -6.48 9.52 51.46
CA LYS A 313 -5.50 8.98 52.39
C LYS A 313 -6.16 8.72 53.74
N GLY A 314 -5.91 7.55 54.30
CA GLY A 314 -6.42 7.15 55.61
C GLY A 314 -5.55 7.63 56.77
N LEU A 315 -6.22 7.96 57.87
CA LEU A 315 -5.64 8.21 59.18
C LEU A 315 -6.29 7.25 60.18
N SER A 316 -5.66 6.09 60.35
CA SER A 316 -6.24 4.95 61.10
C SER A 316 -6.55 5.28 62.55
N ASP A 317 -5.72 6.09 63.22
CA ASP A 317 -5.88 6.45 64.64
C ASP A 317 -7.23 7.14 64.95
N TRP A 318 -7.71 7.97 64.02
CA TRP A 318 -9.00 8.65 64.14
C TRP A 318 -10.07 8.05 63.23
N GLN A 319 -9.72 6.99 62.48
CA GLN A 319 -10.57 6.39 61.46
C GLN A 319 -11.07 7.43 60.44
N TRP A 320 -10.20 8.36 60.07
CA TRP A 320 -10.53 9.40 59.09
C TRP A 320 -10.01 9.04 57.70
N MET A 321 -10.77 9.42 56.69
CA MET A 321 -10.35 9.51 55.31
C MET A 321 -10.28 10.98 54.92
N ILE A 322 -9.11 11.43 54.50
CA ILE A 322 -8.88 12.78 53.99
C ILE A 322 -8.82 12.67 52.47
N GLY A 323 -9.61 13.49 51.78
CA GLY A 323 -9.70 13.43 50.33
C GLY A 323 -9.84 14.78 49.66
N THR A 324 -9.41 14.83 48.42
CA THR A 324 -9.73 15.92 47.50
C THR A 324 -9.75 15.39 46.07
N GLY A 325 -10.33 16.14 45.14
CA GLY A 325 -10.36 15.76 43.74
C GLY A 325 -10.54 16.95 42.83
N PHE A 326 -10.26 16.73 41.55
CA PHE A 326 -10.44 17.71 40.48
C PHE A 326 -11.36 17.14 39.41
N TYR A 327 -12.08 18.04 38.73
CA TYR A 327 -12.92 17.64 37.61
C TYR A 327 -12.10 17.65 36.33
N THR A 328 -12.38 16.69 35.44
CA THR A 328 -11.62 16.58 34.16
C THR A 328 -11.82 17.76 33.21
N ASP A 329 -12.84 18.61 33.43
CA ASP A 329 -13.10 19.87 32.74
C ASP A 329 -12.58 21.13 33.46
N ASP A 330 -12.00 21.05 34.66
CA ASP A 330 -11.68 22.26 35.44
C ASP A 330 -10.67 23.20 34.76
N LEU A 331 -9.92 22.71 33.77
CA LEU A 331 -8.99 23.52 32.96
C LEU A 331 -9.54 23.90 31.58
N ASN A 332 -10.83 24.20 31.49
CA ASN A 332 -11.45 24.57 30.23
C ASN A 332 -10.68 25.66 29.47
N ILE A 333 -10.33 26.79 30.07
CA ILE A 333 -9.85 27.93 29.25
C ILE A 333 -8.45 27.69 28.63
N GLU A 334 -7.44 27.31 29.42
CA GLU A 334 -6.08 27.17 28.87
C GLU A 334 -5.96 25.95 27.95
N ILE A 335 -6.60 24.83 28.31
CA ILE A 335 -6.58 23.63 27.47
C ILE A 335 -7.45 23.82 26.23
N GLU A 336 -8.61 24.47 26.33
CA GLU A 336 -9.41 24.80 25.14
C GLU A 336 -8.68 25.79 24.25
N ASN A 337 -7.99 26.79 24.80
CA ASN A 337 -7.14 27.69 24.02
C ASN A 337 -6.00 26.92 23.32
N LYS A 338 -5.35 25.99 24.03
CA LYS A 338 -4.26 25.18 23.48
C LYS A 338 -4.78 24.18 22.43
N LYS A 339 -5.95 23.59 22.65
CA LYS A 339 -6.67 22.77 21.67
C LYS A 339 -7.05 23.59 20.44
N ALA A 340 -7.61 24.78 20.63
CA ALA A 340 -8.00 25.68 19.54
C ALA A 340 -6.78 26.15 18.75
N LEU A 341 -5.66 26.42 19.42
CA LEU A 341 -4.38 26.72 18.77
C LEU A 341 -3.88 25.52 17.95
N LEU A 342 -3.86 24.31 18.53
CA LEU A 342 -3.51 23.08 17.83
C LEU A 342 -4.45 22.82 16.63
N ASP A 343 -5.77 23.01 16.79
CA ASP A 343 -6.76 22.91 15.71
C ASP A 343 -6.47 23.91 14.59
N LYS A 344 -6.07 25.15 14.93
CA LYS A 344 -5.69 26.18 13.98
C LYS A 344 -4.39 25.85 13.25
N GLU A 345 -3.37 25.40 13.97
CA GLU A 345 -2.10 24.95 13.42
C GLU A 345 -2.30 23.75 12.48
N PHE A 346 -3.09 22.76 12.88
CA PHE A 346 -3.45 21.63 12.05
C PHE A 346 -4.15 22.06 10.76
N LYS A 347 -5.17 22.93 10.85
CA LYS A 347 -5.87 23.47 9.67
C LYS A 347 -4.92 24.21 8.73
N ASN A 348 -4.01 25.01 9.27
CA ASN A 348 -3.01 25.71 8.48
C ASN A 348 -2.02 24.74 7.81
N ASN A 349 -1.54 23.73 8.54
CA ASN A 349 -0.62 22.72 8.01
C ASN A 349 -1.28 21.92 6.88
N ILE A 350 -2.52 21.46 7.07
CA ILE A 350 -3.27 20.76 6.01
C ILE A 350 -3.50 21.66 4.80
N ARG A 351 -3.84 22.94 5.00
CA ARG A 351 -3.99 23.90 3.90
C ARG A 351 -2.68 24.05 3.12
N ASN A 352 -1.56 24.25 3.82
CA ASN A 352 -0.26 24.43 3.19
C ASN A 352 0.19 23.18 2.42
N ILE A 353 0.03 21.98 3.01
CA ILE A 353 0.33 20.70 2.36
C ILE A 353 -0.53 20.51 1.11
N THR A 354 -1.82 20.80 1.20
CA THR A 354 -2.76 20.68 0.07
C THR A 354 -2.37 21.64 -1.06
N GLN A 355 -2.04 22.90 -0.74
CA GLN A 355 -1.59 23.88 -1.73
C GLN A 355 -0.27 23.46 -2.41
N LEU A 356 0.70 22.95 -1.64
CA LEU A 356 1.97 22.45 -2.18
C LEU A 356 1.76 21.24 -3.09
N CYS A 357 0.95 20.26 -2.67
CA CYS A 357 0.64 19.08 -3.48
C CYS A 357 -0.08 19.47 -4.78
N LEU A 358 -1.01 20.43 -4.72
CA LEU A 358 -1.73 20.91 -5.88
C LEU A 358 -0.80 21.65 -6.86
N LEU A 359 0.13 22.48 -6.36
CA LEU A 359 1.17 23.13 -7.16
C LEU A 359 2.05 22.09 -7.87
N VAL A 360 2.56 21.10 -7.14
CA VAL A 360 3.39 20.01 -7.71
C VAL A 360 2.59 19.22 -8.75
N THR A 361 1.32 18.94 -8.49
CA THR A 361 0.44 18.24 -9.44
C THR A 361 0.25 19.05 -10.73
N ILE A 362 0.05 20.36 -10.64
CA ILE A 362 -0.05 21.25 -11.81
C ILE A 362 1.25 21.21 -12.63
N ILE A 363 2.41 21.27 -11.98
CA ILE A 363 3.72 21.20 -12.65
C ILE A 363 3.88 19.85 -13.38
N LEU A 364 3.54 18.74 -12.71
CA LEU A 364 3.60 17.39 -13.30
C LEU A 364 2.61 17.24 -14.47
N LEU A 365 1.42 17.84 -14.40
CA LEU A 365 0.46 17.85 -15.50
C LEU A 365 0.96 18.65 -16.70
N MET A 366 1.58 19.81 -16.47
CA MET A 366 2.21 20.60 -17.55
C MET A 366 3.34 19.81 -18.23
N LEU A 367 4.21 19.16 -17.45
CA LEU A 367 5.26 18.29 -17.97
C LEU A 367 4.68 17.10 -18.74
N SER A 368 3.68 16.41 -18.17
CA SER A 368 2.97 15.30 -18.82
C SER A 368 2.39 15.73 -20.18
N PHE A 369 1.73 16.88 -20.23
CA PHE A 369 1.17 17.43 -21.46
C PHE A 369 2.25 17.74 -22.50
N TYR A 370 3.35 18.37 -22.08
CA TYR A 370 4.49 18.66 -22.95
C TYR A 370 5.11 17.38 -23.53
N PHE A 371 5.41 16.39 -22.68
CA PHE A 371 5.97 15.11 -23.10
C PHE A 371 5.01 14.37 -24.04
N SER A 372 3.72 14.37 -23.75
CA SER A 372 2.71 13.73 -24.58
C SER A 372 2.65 14.34 -25.99
N LYS A 373 2.66 15.68 -26.09
CA LYS A 373 2.74 16.38 -27.39
C LYS A 373 4.03 16.06 -28.14
N MET A 374 5.17 16.05 -27.46
CA MET A 374 6.46 15.71 -28.06
C MET A 374 6.46 14.27 -28.61
N LEU A 375 5.96 13.30 -27.82
CA LEU A 375 5.88 11.90 -28.23
C LEU A 375 4.95 11.73 -29.44
N GLN A 376 3.78 12.38 -29.42
CA GLN A 376 2.84 12.35 -30.54
C GLN A 376 3.47 12.90 -31.82
N ALA A 377 4.23 14.00 -31.74
CA ALA A 377 4.93 14.55 -32.91
C ALA A 377 5.99 13.58 -33.45
N LYS A 378 6.84 13.01 -32.57
CA LYS A 378 7.84 12.00 -32.98
C LYS A 378 7.19 10.77 -33.61
N PHE A 379 6.12 10.25 -33.01
CA PHE A 379 5.42 9.07 -33.52
C PHE A 379 4.83 9.33 -34.90
N LYS A 380 4.22 10.50 -35.11
CA LYS A 380 3.69 10.90 -36.41
C LYS A 380 4.79 11.01 -37.47
N ASN A 381 5.94 11.58 -37.13
CA ASN A 381 7.08 11.68 -38.05
C ASN A 381 7.60 10.29 -38.45
N TYR A 382 7.79 9.38 -37.49
CA TYR A 382 8.20 8.01 -37.80
C TYR A 382 7.20 7.27 -38.69
N THR A 383 5.89 7.46 -38.44
CA THR A 383 4.85 6.82 -39.26
C THR A 383 4.93 7.31 -40.70
N ASN A 384 5.12 8.61 -40.92
CA ASN A 384 5.27 9.19 -42.25
C ASN A 384 6.54 8.68 -42.97
N GLU A 385 7.66 8.59 -42.25
CA GLU A 385 8.93 8.10 -42.80
C GLU A 385 8.85 6.62 -43.22
N ILE A 386 8.23 5.78 -42.39
CA ILE A 386 7.97 4.37 -42.73
C ILE A 386 7.10 4.26 -43.98
N GLN A 387 6.05 5.09 -44.10
CA GLN A 387 5.17 5.06 -45.25
C GLN A 387 5.89 5.47 -46.54
N LEU A 388 6.77 6.46 -46.48
CA LEU A 388 7.57 6.91 -47.61
C LEU A 388 8.55 5.83 -48.08
N HIS A 389 9.25 5.15 -47.16
CA HIS A 389 10.14 4.04 -47.50
C HIS A 389 9.40 2.81 -48.05
N LEU A 390 8.16 2.56 -47.62
CA LEU A 390 7.32 1.50 -48.18
C LEU A 390 6.98 1.79 -49.65
N GLU A 391 6.58 3.01 -49.96
CA GLU A 391 6.26 3.45 -51.32
C GLU A 391 7.50 3.40 -52.23
N GLU A 392 8.66 3.85 -51.73
CA GLU A 392 9.93 3.77 -52.45
C GLU A 392 10.32 2.32 -52.78
N ASN A 393 10.19 1.39 -51.81
CA ASN A 393 10.46 -0.03 -52.05
C ASN A 393 9.53 -0.64 -53.09
N GLN A 394 8.24 -0.31 -53.07
CA GLN A 394 7.28 -0.80 -54.08
C GLN A 394 7.63 -0.31 -55.50
N ASN A 395 8.04 0.95 -55.61
CA ASN A 395 8.50 1.51 -56.89
C ASN A 395 9.77 0.82 -57.40
N GLN A 396 10.74 0.57 -56.51
CA GLN A 396 11.96 -0.17 -56.85
C GLN A 396 11.65 -1.60 -57.33
N GLN A 397 10.75 -2.32 -56.67
CA GLN A 397 10.32 -3.66 -57.11
C GLN A 397 9.69 -3.64 -58.50
N THR A 398 8.83 -2.66 -58.78
CA THR A 398 8.17 -2.50 -60.07
C THR A 398 9.20 -2.22 -61.18
N LEU A 399 10.17 -1.34 -60.91
CA LEU A 399 11.25 -1.02 -61.84
C LEU A 399 12.11 -2.25 -62.15
N LEU A 400 12.51 -3.01 -61.13
CA LEU A 400 13.28 -4.25 -61.31
C LEU A 400 12.53 -5.28 -62.16
N SER A 401 11.22 -5.43 -61.93
CA SER A 401 10.37 -6.30 -62.77
C SER A 401 10.37 -5.87 -64.24
N GLN A 402 10.30 -4.57 -64.52
CA GLN A 402 10.38 -4.05 -65.89
C GLN A 402 11.76 -4.26 -66.54
N GLN A 403 12.85 -4.03 -65.81
CA GLN A 403 14.21 -4.28 -66.30
C GLN A 403 14.42 -5.75 -66.68
N SER A 404 13.93 -6.67 -65.84
CA SER A 404 13.95 -8.11 -66.10
C SER A 404 13.23 -8.47 -67.42
N LYS A 405 12.04 -7.89 -67.66
CA LYS A 405 11.30 -8.06 -68.94
C LYS A 405 12.09 -7.56 -70.15
N MET A 406 12.73 -6.40 -70.03
CA MET A 406 13.54 -5.83 -71.13
C MET A 406 14.78 -6.68 -71.46
N ALA A 407 15.42 -7.27 -70.44
CA ALA A 407 16.57 -8.15 -70.67
C ALA A 407 16.17 -9.41 -71.46
N ALA A 408 15.06 -10.06 -71.09
CA ALA A 408 14.51 -11.20 -71.83
C ALA A 408 14.12 -10.82 -73.28
N MET A 409 13.57 -9.62 -73.48
CA MET A 409 13.26 -9.09 -74.80
C MET A 409 14.52 -8.94 -75.67
N GLY A 410 15.62 -8.44 -75.11
CA GLY A 410 16.89 -8.30 -75.84
C GLY A 410 17.44 -9.64 -76.36
N GLU A 411 17.38 -10.69 -75.55
CA GLU A 411 17.81 -12.04 -75.92
C GLU A 411 16.96 -12.63 -77.07
N MET A 412 15.64 -12.43 -77.00
CA MET A 412 14.72 -12.90 -78.04
C MET A 412 14.87 -12.14 -79.37
N ILE A 413 15.07 -10.83 -79.33
CA ILE A 413 15.34 -10.02 -80.54
C ILE A 413 16.61 -10.51 -81.26
N GLY A 414 17.65 -10.89 -80.50
CA GLY A 414 18.85 -11.49 -81.06
C GLY A 414 18.56 -12.77 -81.86
N ASN A 415 17.71 -13.65 -81.31
CA ASN A 415 17.30 -14.90 -81.97
C ASN A 415 16.49 -14.64 -83.25
N ILE A 416 15.63 -13.62 -83.25
CA ILE A 416 14.80 -13.27 -84.40
C ILE A 416 15.62 -12.66 -85.52
N ALA A 417 16.58 -11.79 -85.18
CA ALA A 417 17.50 -11.24 -86.16
C ALA A 417 18.27 -12.36 -86.90
N HIS A 418 18.62 -13.44 -86.19
CA HIS A 418 19.18 -14.64 -86.81
C HIS A 418 18.17 -15.37 -87.71
N GLN A 419 16.92 -15.55 -87.27
CA GLN A 419 15.86 -16.19 -88.04
C GLN A 419 15.48 -15.41 -89.31
N TRP A 420 15.54 -14.08 -89.32
CA TRP A 420 15.27 -13.26 -90.50
C TRP A 420 16.39 -13.30 -91.53
N ARG A 421 17.63 -13.46 -91.08
CA ARG A 421 18.79 -13.53 -91.99
C ARG A 421 18.69 -14.73 -92.95
N GLN A 422 18.06 -15.82 -92.53
CA GLN A 422 17.91 -17.05 -93.34
C GLN A 422 16.99 -16.90 -94.58
N PRO A 423 15.71 -16.52 -94.46
CA PRO A 423 14.84 -16.28 -95.60
C PRO A 423 15.33 -15.10 -96.44
N LEU A 424 15.91 -14.07 -95.83
CA LEU A 424 16.53 -12.97 -96.58
C LEU A 424 17.67 -13.48 -97.47
N SER A 425 18.54 -14.34 -96.94
CA SER A 425 19.61 -14.98 -97.73
C SER A 425 19.03 -15.85 -98.85
N THR A 426 17.91 -16.52 -98.60
CA THR A 426 17.21 -17.34 -99.61
C THR A 426 16.63 -16.47 -100.73
N ILE A 427 16.03 -15.33 -100.39
CA ILE A 427 15.53 -14.33 -101.36
C ILE A 427 16.70 -13.80 -102.20
N THR A 428 17.79 -13.36 -101.55
CA THR A 428 18.97 -12.82 -102.24
C THR A 428 19.60 -13.87 -103.16
N THR A 429 19.78 -15.11 -102.67
CA THR A 429 20.37 -16.19 -103.46
C THR A 429 19.50 -16.53 -104.67
N SER A 430 18.18 -16.62 -104.48
CA SER A 430 17.24 -16.90 -105.58
C SER A 430 17.24 -15.77 -106.62
N ALA A 431 17.23 -14.52 -106.18
CA ALA A 431 17.27 -13.35 -107.06
C ALA A 431 18.59 -13.26 -107.85
N THR A 432 19.73 -13.38 -107.17
CA THR A 432 21.06 -13.36 -107.82
C THR A 432 21.24 -14.57 -108.74
N GLY A 433 20.75 -15.75 -108.36
CA GLY A 433 20.76 -16.94 -109.20
C GLY A 433 20.00 -16.72 -110.51
N MET A 434 18.79 -16.15 -110.44
CA MET A 434 18.02 -15.79 -111.64
C MET A 434 18.72 -14.73 -112.49
N GLN A 435 19.35 -13.72 -111.87
CA GLN A 435 20.12 -12.69 -112.60
C GLN A 435 21.30 -13.31 -113.37
N ILE A 436 22.09 -14.17 -112.72
CA ILE A 436 23.23 -14.85 -113.36
C ILE A 436 22.74 -15.75 -114.50
N GLN A 437 21.67 -16.52 -114.28
CA GLN A 437 21.08 -17.35 -115.34
C GLN A 437 20.61 -16.51 -116.54
N GLN A 438 20.11 -15.29 -116.29
CA GLN A 438 19.72 -14.35 -117.35
C GLN A 438 20.94 -13.81 -118.12
N GLU A 439 22.01 -13.40 -117.43
CA GLU A 439 23.25 -12.93 -118.05
C GLU A 439 23.89 -14.01 -118.94
N LEU A 440 23.85 -15.26 -118.48
CA LEU A 440 24.33 -16.43 -119.22
C LEU A 440 23.34 -16.90 -120.32
N LYS A 441 22.18 -16.26 -120.45
CA LYS A 441 21.10 -16.59 -121.40
C LYS A 441 20.58 -18.05 -121.29
N ILE A 442 20.61 -18.62 -120.09
CA ILE A 442 20.12 -19.98 -119.77
C ILE A 442 18.86 -19.97 -118.89
N LEU A 443 18.33 -18.79 -118.54
CA LEU A 443 17.13 -18.67 -117.72
C LEU A 443 15.90 -19.18 -118.45
N THR A 444 15.19 -20.14 -117.85
CA THR A 444 13.93 -20.68 -118.38
C THR A 444 12.73 -20.07 -117.66
N ASN A 445 11.55 -20.09 -118.31
CA ASN A 445 10.30 -19.66 -117.67
C ASN A 445 9.97 -20.49 -116.41
N GLU A 446 10.34 -21.77 -116.39
CA GLU A 446 10.16 -22.64 -115.23
C GLU A 446 11.04 -22.19 -114.05
N SER A 447 12.32 -21.89 -114.30
CA SER A 447 13.25 -21.36 -113.30
C SER A 447 12.81 -19.98 -112.76
N ILE A 448 12.21 -19.13 -113.60
CA ILE A 448 11.62 -17.85 -113.17
C ILE A 448 10.47 -18.08 -112.18
N LEU A 449 9.55 -18.99 -112.51
CA LEU A 449 8.40 -19.29 -111.65
C LEU A 449 8.84 -19.92 -110.32
N GLU A 450 9.83 -20.80 -110.34
CA GLU A 450 10.40 -21.42 -109.13
C GLU A 450 11.13 -20.39 -108.24
N GLY A 451 11.96 -19.53 -108.84
CA GLY A 451 12.67 -18.47 -108.12
C GLY A 451 11.71 -17.44 -107.50
N LEU A 452 10.70 -17.00 -108.25
CA LEU A 452 9.65 -16.11 -107.73
C LEU A 452 8.80 -16.77 -106.64
N SER A 453 8.47 -18.06 -106.79
CA SER A 453 7.75 -18.82 -105.74
C SER A 453 8.56 -18.91 -104.46
N THR A 454 9.87 -19.18 -104.57
CA THR A 454 10.80 -19.27 -103.44
C THR A 454 10.96 -17.94 -102.72
N ILE A 455 11.08 -16.85 -103.48
CA ILE A 455 11.11 -15.47 -102.94
C ILE A 455 9.80 -15.17 -102.21
N ASN A 456 8.65 -15.46 -102.82
CA ASN A 456 7.34 -15.15 -102.24
C ASN A 456 7.08 -15.96 -100.95
N LYS A 457 7.38 -17.27 -100.95
CA LYS A 457 7.31 -18.11 -99.74
C LYS A 457 8.23 -17.59 -98.63
N SER A 458 9.45 -17.16 -98.97
CA SER A 458 10.41 -16.61 -98.00
C SER A 458 9.98 -15.25 -97.46
N ALA A 459 9.36 -14.41 -98.29
CA ALA A 459 8.80 -13.12 -97.89
C ALA A 459 7.56 -13.29 -97.00
N GLN A 460 6.68 -14.24 -97.33
CA GLN A 460 5.54 -14.58 -96.50
C GLN A 460 5.99 -15.13 -95.14
N TYR A 461 7.01 -15.99 -95.12
CA TYR A 461 7.60 -16.50 -93.89
C TYR A 461 8.19 -15.38 -93.01
N LEU A 462 8.89 -14.40 -93.61
CA LEU A 462 9.34 -13.20 -92.89
C LEU A 462 8.15 -12.43 -92.29
N SER A 463 7.07 -12.23 -93.05
CA SER A 463 5.87 -11.52 -92.59
C SER A 463 5.19 -12.25 -91.43
N THR A 464 4.98 -13.57 -91.54
CA THR A 464 4.36 -14.36 -90.46
C THR A 464 5.23 -14.35 -89.21
N THR A 465 6.56 -14.45 -89.36
CA THR A 465 7.50 -14.35 -88.22
C THR A 465 7.46 -12.97 -87.55
N ILE A 466 7.28 -11.89 -88.32
CA ILE A 466 7.07 -10.53 -87.78
C ILE A 466 5.77 -10.46 -86.97
N ASP A 467 4.68 -11.03 -87.48
CA ASP A 467 3.39 -11.04 -86.79
C ASP A 467 3.41 -11.90 -85.52
N ASP A 468 4.03 -13.08 -85.56
CA ASP A 468 4.20 -13.95 -84.39
C ASP A 468 5.03 -13.26 -83.29
N PHE A 469 6.09 -12.55 -83.67
CA PHE A 469 6.87 -11.72 -82.76
C PHE A 469 6.05 -10.56 -82.18
N ARG A 470 5.33 -9.82 -83.04
CA ARG A 470 4.49 -8.71 -82.59
C ARG A 470 3.41 -9.20 -81.62
N ASN A 471 2.84 -10.37 -81.86
CA ASN A 471 1.82 -10.98 -81.01
C ASN A 471 2.39 -11.50 -79.69
N PHE A 472 3.64 -11.97 -79.65
CA PHE A 472 4.32 -12.37 -78.41
C PHE A 472 4.50 -11.21 -77.42
N PHE A 473 4.82 -10.00 -77.90
CA PHE A 473 4.99 -8.81 -77.04
C PHE A 473 3.71 -8.00 -76.84
N LYS A 474 2.65 -8.35 -77.56
CA LYS A 474 1.34 -7.77 -77.32
C LYS A 474 0.84 -8.35 -76.01
N VAL A 475 0.83 -7.53 -74.96
CA VAL A 475 0.14 -7.85 -73.70
C VAL A 475 -1.34 -7.94 -74.01
N ASN A 476 -1.79 -9.10 -74.48
CA ASN A 476 -3.21 -9.39 -74.61
C ASN A 476 -3.74 -9.54 -73.19
N LYS A 477 -4.31 -8.47 -72.65
CA LYS A 477 -4.94 -8.45 -71.33
C LYS A 477 -6.33 -9.11 -71.31
N GLU A 478 -6.73 -9.70 -72.43
CA GLU A 478 -8.05 -10.30 -72.58
C GLU A 478 -7.89 -11.83 -72.66
N LYS A 479 -8.56 -12.52 -71.74
CA LYS A 479 -8.73 -13.96 -71.78
C LYS A 479 -9.59 -14.32 -73.00
N ASN A 480 -9.20 -15.33 -73.76
CA ASN A 480 -9.98 -15.87 -74.87
C ASN A 480 -10.15 -17.37 -74.74
N HIS A 481 -11.14 -17.94 -75.43
CA HIS A 481 -11.25 -19.38 -75.60
C HIS A 481 -10.27 -19.85 -76.67
N PHE A 482 -9.42 -20.82 -76.33
CA PHE A 482 -8.48 -21.42 -77.27
C PHE A 482 -8.20 -22.88 -76.91
N ASN A 483 -7.77 -23.65 -77.90
CA ASN A 483 -7.35 -25.04 -77.71
C ASN A 483 -5.88 -25.11 -77.29
N VAL A 484 -5.56 -25.84 -76.22
CA VAL A 484 -4.17 -25.97 -75.74
C VAL A 484 -3.31 -26.74 -76.74
N CYS A 485 -3.88 -27.70 -77.48
CA CYS A 485 -3.16 -28.42 -78.53
C CYS A 485 -2.63 -27.48 -79.62
N THR A 486 -3.39 -26.45 -80.02
CA THR A 486 -2.93 -25.48 -81.03
C THR A 486 -1.82 -24.58 -80.48
N CYS A 487 -1.84 -24.26 -79.18
CA CYS A 487 -0.72 -23.57 -78.53
C CYS A 487 0.56 -24.40 -78.51
N ILE A 488 0.45 -25.71 -78.27
CA ILE A 488 1.59 -26.64 -78.31
C ILE A 488 2.15 -26.70 -79.73
N GLU A 489 1.30 -26.85 -80.74
CA GLU A 489 1.70 -26.86 -82.15
C GLU A 489 2.39 -25.55 -82.56
N GLN A 490 1.86 -24.41 -82.14
CA GLN A 490 2.45 -23.08 -82.37
C GLN A 490 3.82 -22.95 -81.67
N ALA A 491 3.93 -23.36 -80.41
CA ALA A 491 5.20 -23.32 -79.69
C ALA A 491 6.25 -24.24 -80.35
N ILE A 492 5.86 -25.44 -80.77
CA ILE A 492 6.73 -26.38 -81.49
C ILE A 492 7.18 -25.78 -82.83
N SER A 493 6.28 -25.19 -83.62
CA SER A 493 6.62 -24.62 -84.93
C SER A 493 7.64 -23.49 -84.81
N LEU A 494 7.53 -22.65 -83.77
CA LEU A 494 8.45 -21.55 -83.48
C LEU A 494 9.87 -22.03 -83.09
N VAL A 495 9.99 -23.22 -82.48
CA VAL A 495 11.29 -23.78 -82.07
C VAL A 495 11.80 -24.88 -83.00
N TRP A 496 10.97 -25.38 -83.94
CA TRP A 496 11.20 -26.59 -84.73
C TRP A 496 12.58 -26.66 -85.40
N VAL A 497 12.99 -25.58 -86.08
CA VAL A 497 14.28 -25.52 -86.79
C VAL A 497 15.46 -25.73 -85.83
N GLN A 498 15.37 -25.18 -84.62
CA GLN A 498 16.42 -25.25 -83.61
C GLN A 498 16.56 -26.67 -83.04
N PHE A 499 15.45 -27.43 -83.03
CA PHE A 499 15.39 -28.79 -82.52
C PHE A 499 15.81 -29.79 -83.59
N LYS A 500 15.33 -29.60 -84.83
CA LYS A 500 15.70 -30.41 -86.00
C LYS A 500 17.21 -30.36 -86.27
N ASN A 501 17.82 -29.17 -86.27
CA ASN A 501 19.27 -29.01 -86.48
C ASN A 501 20.14 -29.65 -85.39
N LYS A 502 19.54 -30.03 -84.26
CA LYS A 502 20.22 -30.64 -83.11
C LYS A 502 19.81 -32.10 -82.88
N GLU A 503 19.04 -32.67 -83.81
CA GLU A 503 18.53 -34.05 -83.77
C GLU A 503 17.71 -34.33 -82.50
N ILE A 504 16.89 -33.36 -82.10
CA ILE A 504 15.96 -33.50 -80.96
C ILE A 504 14.59 -33.90 -81.51
N HIS A 505 14.09 -35.04 -81.06
CA HIS A 505 12.78 -35.56 -81.45
C HIS A 505 11.72 -35.21 -80.39
N ILE A 506 10.63 -34.59 -80.83
CA ILE A 506 9.48 -34.25 -79.99
C ILE A 506 8.39 -35.30 -80.23
N ILE A 507 7.96 -35.99 -79.17
CA ILE A 507 6.91 -37.01 -79.18
C ILE A 507 5.69 -36.42 -78.48
N GLN A 508 4.54 -36.50 -79.12
CA GLN A 508 3.31 -35.84 -78.67
C GLN A 508 2.23 -36.89 -78.36
N ASP A 509 1.65 -36.80 -77.16
CA ASP A 509 0.43 -37.51 -76.73
C ASP A 509 -0.55 -36.46 -76.19
N VAL A 510 -1.22 -35.75 -77.10
CA VAL A 510 -1.97 -34.53 -76.77
C VAL A 510 -3.46 -34.65 -77.10
N GLU A 511 -4.31 -34.36 -76.12
CA GLU A 511 -5.76 -34.21 -76.29
C GLU A 511 -6.14 -32.79 -76.74
N CYS A 512 -7.25 -32.63 -77.47
CA CYS A 512 -7.76 -31.30 -77.83
C CYS A 512 -8.63 -30.74 -76.69
N ILE A 513 -8.00 -29.97 -75.81
CA ILE A 513 -8.64 -29.37 -74.63
C ILE A 513 -8.78 -27.85 -74.82
N GLU A 514 -9.99 -27.34 -74.67
CA GLU A 514 -10.30 -25.91 -74.75
C GLU A 514 -10.29 -25.26 -73.37
N ILE A 515 -9.61 -24.10 -73.24
CA ILE A 515 -9.52 -23.33 -71.99
C ILE A 515 -9.84 -21.84 -72.24
N TYR A 516 -10.30 -21.15 -71.20
CA TYR A 516 -10.50 -19.69 -71.20
C TYR A 516 -9.38 -18.98 -70.44
N ASN A 517 -8.34 -18.53 -71.14
CA ASN A 517 -7.16 -17.93 -70.49
C ASN A 517 -6.34 -17.04 -71.44
N PHE A 518 -5.09 -16.74 -71.10
CA PHE A 518 -4.17 -15.97 -71.93
C PHE A 518 -3.37 -16.87 -72.89
N GLN A 519 -3.84 -17.01 -74.13
CA GLN A 519 -3.23 -17.87 -75.16
C GLN A 519 -1.72 -17.62 -75.36
N ASN A 520 -1.33 -16.35 -75.52
CA ASN A 520 0.07 -15.98 -75.79
C ASN A 520 1.00 -16.21 -74.59
N GLU A 521 0.48 -16.03 -73.36
CA GLU A 521 1.26 -16.30 -72.15
C GLU A 521 1.54 -17.80 -72.00
N LEU A 522 0.59 -18.66 -72.37
CA LEU A 522 0.81 -20.12 -72.37
C LEU A 522 1.86 -20.54 -73.40
N ILE A 523 1.78 -20.00 -74.62
CA ILE A 523 2.80 -20.26 -75.67
C ILE A 523 4.19 -19.87 -75.17
N GLN A 524 4.31 -18.72 -74.48
CA GLN A 524 5.56 -18.26 -73.88
C GLN A 524 6.10 -19.24 -72.82
N VAL A 525 5.23 -19.77 -71.95
CA VAL A 525 5.61 -20.79 -70.96
C VAL A 525 6.13 -22.05 -71.66
N ILE A 526 5.42 -22.55 -72.66
CA ILE A 526 5.81 -23.75 -73.40
C ILE A 526 7.16 -23.56 -74.08
N ILE A 527 7.39 -22.44 -74.77
CA ILE A 527 8.67 -22.13 -75.43
C ILE A 527 9.82 -22.07 -74.42
N ASN A 528 9.61 -21.45 -73.26
CA ASN A 528 10.63 -21.36 -72.22
C ASN A 528 11.03 -22.74 -71.70
N LEU A 529 10.05 -23.62 -71.44
CA LEU A 529 10.30 -24.99 -70.98
C LEU A 529 11.00 -25.82 -72.07
N LEU A 530 10.56 -25.73 -73.32
CA LEU A 530 11.20 -26.39 -74.46
C LEU A 530 12.66 -25.94 -74.65
N ASN A 531 12.94 -24.64 -74.56
CA ASN A 531 14.31 -24.12 -74.67
C ASN A 531 15.20 -24.59 -73.50
N ASN A 532 14.67 -24.64 -72.28
CA ASN A 532 15.40 -25.20 -71.14
C ASN A 532 15.74 -26.68 -71.35
N ALA A 533 14.79 -27.49 -71.83
CA ALA A 533 15.02 -28.89 -72.15
C ALA A 533 16.08 -29.06 -73.25
N ARG A 534 15.97 -28.28 -74.34
CA ARG A 534 16.94 -28.26 -75.44
C ARG A 534 18.34 -27.94 -74.94
N ASP A 535 18.50 -26.90 -74.12
CA ASP A 535 19.81 -26.43 -73.67
C ASP A 535 20.56 -27.48 -72.83
N GLU A 536 19.84 -28.36 -72.14
CA GLU A 536 20.44 -29.50 -71.46
C GLU A 536 20.70 -30.67 -72.42
N LEU A 537 19.81 -30.93 -73.38
CA LEU A 537 19.98 -31.99 -74.38
C LEU A 537 21.16 -31.76 -75.33
N ILE A 538 21.47 -30.51 -75.70
CA ILE A 538 22.62 -30.21 -76.57
C ILE A 538 23.98 -30.46 -75.91
N LYS A 539 24.02 -30.56 -74.57
CA LYS A 539 25.26 -30.90 -73.83
C LYS A 539 25.59 -32.40 -73.91
N LYS A 540 24.62 -33.22 -74.32
CA LYS A 540 24.81 -34.67 -74.49
C LYS A 540 25.56 -34.98 -75.79
N HIS A 541 26.30 -36.08 -75.79
CA HIS A 541 27.09 -36.52 -76.96
C HIS A 541 26.18 -36.79 -78.18
N SER A 542 26.75 -36.69 -79.38
CA SER A 542 25.98 -36.80 -80.63
C SER A 542 25.28 -38.15 -80.85
N SER A 543 25.72 -39.22 -80.20
CA SER A 543 25.08 -40.55 -80.25
C SER A 543 23.90 -40.70 -79.28
N PHE A 544 23.63 -39.69 -78.44
CA PHE A 544 22.52 -39.71 -77.50
C PHE A 544 21.20 -39.41 -78.22
N ASN A 545 20.22 -40.30 -78.09
CA ASN A 545 18.89 -40.08 -78.65
C ASN A 545 18.18 -38.98 -77.82
N LYS A 546 18.07 -37.76 -78.35
CA LYS A 546 17.51 -36.61 -77.62
C LYS A 546 15.99 -36.58 -77.79
N LEU A 547 15.27 -36.79 -76.71
CA LEU A 547 13.82 -36.92 -76.72
C LEU A 547 13.16 -35.89 -75.81
N ILE A 548 12.06 -35.33 -76.28
CA ILE A 548 11.15 -34.52 -75.46
C ILE A 548 9.73 -35.06 -75.66
N PHE A 549 9.05 -35.34 -74.56
CA PHE A 549 7.67 -35.81 -74.53
C PHE A 549 6.78 -34.67 -74.08
N ILE A 550 5.70 -34.46 -74.84
CA ILE A 550 4.66 -33.49 -74.50
C ILE A 550 3.35 -34.27 -74.37
N THR A 551 2.77 -34.22 -73.18
CA THR A 551 1.51 -34.88 -72.85
C THR A 551 0.46 -33.84 -72.48
N LEU A 552 -0.76 -33.95 -73.01
CA LEU A 552 -1.86 -33.08 -72.62
C LEU A 552 -3.10 -33.93 -72.36
N LYS A 553 -3.60 -33.88 -71.12
CA LYS A 553 -4.77 -34.67 -70.67
C LYS A 553 -5.69 -33.84 -69.79
N GLU A 554 -6.98 -34.16 -69.82
CA GLU A 554 -7.95 -33.59 -68.91
C GLU A 554 -8.03 -34.42 -67.61
N GLU A 555 -7.72 -33.82 -66.46
CA GLU A 555 -7.85 -34.46 -65.15
C GLU A 555 -8.53 -33.51 -64.16
N ASN A 556 -9.53 -33.99 -63.40
CA ASN A 556 -10.18 -33.21 -62.33
C ASN A 556 -10.65 -31.80 -62.73
N ASN A 557 -11.16 -31.64 -63.97
CA ASN A 557 -11.60 -30.34 -64.53
C ASN A 557 -10.45 -29.32 -64.72
N GLU A 558 -9.24 -29.82 -64.92
CA GLU A 558 -8.04 -29.06 -65.27
C GLU A 558 -7.40 -29.65 -66.55
N ALA A 559 -6.84 -28.78 -67.39
CA ALA A 559 -5.93 -29.18 -68.44
C ALA A 559 -4.54 -29.42 -67.82
N VAL A 560 -4.05 -30.66 -67.89
CA VAL A 560 -2.74 -31.06 -67.38
C VAL A 560 -1.77 -31.20 -68.53
N LEU A 561 -0.84 -30.26 -68.64
CA LEU A 561 0.24 -30.24 -69.62
C LEU A 561 1.55 -30.72 -68.97
N GLY A 562 2.06 -31.84 -69.46
CA GLY A 562 3.35 -32.40 -69.07
C GLY A 562 4.40 -32.17 -70.16
N ILE A 563 5.55 -31.62 -69.81
CA ILE A 563 6.72 -31.52 -70.70
C ILE A 563 7.88 -32.24 -70.03
N GLN A 564 8.39 -33.28 -70.69
CA GLN A 564 9.44 -34.15 -70.18
C GLN A 564 10.62 -34.24 -71.13
N ASP A 565 11.85 -34.13 -70.62
CA ASP A 565 13.05 -34.44 -71.39
C ASP A 565 13.68 -35.78 -71.00
N ASN A 566 14.75 -36.17 -71.68
CA ASN A 566 15.65 -37.24 -71.26
C ASN A 566 17.08 -36.75 -70.97
N ALA A 567 17.24 -35.51 -70.50
CA ALA A 567 18.53 -34.85 -70.31
C ALA A 567 19.24 -35.20 -68.98
N GLY A 568 18.71 -36.11 -68.17
CA GLY A 568 19.28 -36.51 -66.87
C GLY A 568 18.75 -35.73 -65.66
N GLY A 569 17.74 -34.88 -65.84
CA GLY A 569 17.01 -34.23 -64.75
C GLY A 569 17.75 -33.07 -64.08
N ILE A 570 17.15 -32.55 -63.01
CA ILE A 570 17.62 -31.40 -62.24
C ILE A 570 18.19 -31.89 -60.91
N PRO A 571 19.44 -31.55 -60.53
CA PRO A 571 20.00 -31.95 -59.23
C PRO A 571 19.11 -31.57 -58.04
N GLU A 572 18.90 -32.49 -57.09
CA GLU A 572 18.02 -32.28 -55.93
C GLU A 572 18.39 -31.04 -55.10
N ALA A 573 19.68 -30.73 -55.02
CA ALA A 573 20.18 -29.55 -54.30
C ALA A 573 19.66 -28.21 -54.86
N ILE A 574 19.24 -28.18 -56.13
CA ILE A 574 18.79 -26.95 -56.80
C ILE A 574 17.32 -26.99 -57.23
N ILE A 575 16.67 -28.16 -57.24
CA ILE A 575 15.29 -28.30 -57.75
C ILE A 575 14.28 -27.39 -57.03
N GLY A 576 14.45 -27.18 -55.71
CA GLY A 576 13.61 -26.28 -54.91
C GLY A 576 13.86 -24.79 -55.16
N ARG A 577 14.93 -24.44 -55.88
CA ARG A 577 15.37 -23.06 -56.13
C ARG A 577 15.24 -22.63 -57.59
N ILE A 578 14.88 -23.53 -58.51
CA ILE A 578 14.85 -23.22 -59.95
C ILE A 578 13.83 -22.16 -60.33
N PHE A 579 12.82 -21.94 -59.48
CA PHE A 579 11.82 -20.89 -59.65
C PHE A 579 12.19 -19.61 -58.88
N GLU A 580 13.31 -19.56 -58.14
CA GLU A 580 13.78 -18.31 -57.53
C GLU A 580 14.20 -17.30 -58.61
N PRO A 581 13.86 -16.02 -58.47
CA PRO A 581 14.28 -15.01 -59.43
C PRO A 581 15.81 -14.90 -59.47
N TYR A 582 16.38 -14.79 -60.67
CA TYR A 582 17.82 -14.69 -60.95
C TYR A 582 18.64 -15.94 -60.66
N PHE A 583 18.00 -17.06 -60.31
CA PHE A 583 18.69 -18.33 -60.13
C PHE A 583 18.98 -18.98 -61.49
N THR A 584 20.25 -19.24 -61.79
CA THR A 584 20.69 -19.90 -63.03
C THR A 584 21.92 -20.76 -62.79
N THR A 585 21.99 -21.90 -63.47
CA THR A 585 23.17 -22.78 -63.50
C THR A 585 24.08 -22.50 -64.72
N LYS A 586 23.67 -21.58 -65.60
CA LYS A 586 24.43 -21.15 -66.79
C LYS A 586 25.37 -20.00 -66.45
N HIS A 587 26.44 -19.81 -67.23
CA HIS A 587 27.35 -18.66 -67.10
C HIS A 587 26.58 -17.34 -67.23
N LYS A 588 26.98 -16.28 -66.51
CA LYS A 588 26.25 -14.97 -66.44
C LYS A 588 25.97 -14.31 -67.79
N SER A 589 26.66 -14.72 -68.86
CA SER A 589 26.50 -14.25 -70.23
C SER A 589 25.51 -15.07 -71.08
N GLN A 590 24.95 -16.17 -70.56
CA GLN A 590 24.12 -17.13 -71.30
C GLN A 590 22.81 -17.52 -70.61
N GLY A 591 22.54 -17.03 -69.40
CA GLY A 591 21.28 -17.31 -68.71
C GLY A 591 20.92 -16.22 -67.72
N THR A 592 19.74 -15.65 -67.88
CA THR A 592 19.21 -14.55 -67.06
C THR A 592 18.66 -15.01 -65.70
N GLY A 593 18.39 -16.31 -65.53
CA GLY A 593 17.78 -16.87 -64.32
C GLY A 593 16.34 -16.43 -64.08
N ILE A 594 15.69 -15.88 -65.11
CA ILE A 594 14.35 -15.29 -65.04
C ILE A 594 13.30 -16.21 -65.70
N GLY A 595 13.70 -17.06 -66.65
CA GLY A 595 12.77 -17.83 -67.48
C GLY A 595 11.80 -18.71 -66.70
N LEU A 596 12.30 -19.53 -65.75
CA LEU A 596 11.44 -20.40 -64.94
C LEU A 596 10.62 -19.63 -63.91
N TYR A 597 11.20 -18.62 -63.23
CA TYR A 597 10.46 -17.71 -62.36
C TYR A 597 9.28 -17.05 -63.10
N MET A 598 9.50 -16.59 -64.33
CA MET A 598 8.44 -16.02 -65.17
C MET A 598 7.39 -17.05 -65.56
N CYS A 599 7.77 -18.31 -65.81
CA CYS A 599 6.79 -19.37 -66.04
C CYS A 599 5.91 -19.57 -64.79
N GLN A 600 6.50 -19.55 -63.60
CA GLN A 600 5.75 -19.64 -62.35
C GLN A 600 4.83 -18.43 -62.14
N GLU A 601 5.30 -17.21 -62.37
CA GLU A 601 4.49 -15.99 -62.25
C GLU A 601 3.32 -16.00 -63.24
N ILE A 602 3.55 -16.36 -64.51
CA ILE A 602 2.51 -16.45 -65.53
C ILE A 602 1.46 -17.48 -65.12
N ILE A 603 1.89 -18.71 -64.81
CA ILE A 603 0.95 -19.79 -64.49
C ILE A 603 0.18 -19.49 -63.20
N GLN A 604 0.87 -19.07 -62.12
CA GLN A 604 0.24 -18.90 -60.81
C GLN A 604 -0.50 -17.58 -60.63
N LYS A 605 0.06 -16.45 -61.08
CA LYS A 605 -0.53 -15.12 -60.85
C LYS A 605 -1.47 -14.68 -61.96
N ASN A 606 -1.16 -14.99 -63.22
CA ASN A 606 -1.97 -14.53 -64.35
C ASN A 606 -3.02 -15.57 -64.74
N MET A 607 -2.63 -16.84 -64.83
CA MET A 607 -3.49 -17.91 -65.34
C MET A 607 -4.25 -18.68 -64.24
N GLU A 608 -4.02 -18.36 -62.97
CA GLU A 608 -4.64 -19.02 -61.80
C GLU A 608 -4.42 -20.55 -61.77
N GLY A 609 -3.30 -21.02 -62.32
CA GLY A 609 -2.92 -22.43 -62.39
C GLY A 609 -1.74 -22.78 -61.48
N GLU A 610 -1.23 -24.00 -61.63
CA GLU A 610 -0.09 -24.51 -60.87
C GLU A 610 1.00 -25.06 -61.80
N ILE A 611 2.26 -24.76 -61.52
CA ILE A 611 3.41 -25.39 -62.18
C ILE A 611 4.26 -26.13 -61.13
N LYS A 612 4.58 -27.39 -61.43
CA LYS A 612 5.42 -28.27 -60.60
C LYS A 612 6.56 -28.85 -61.43
N VAL A 613 7.63 -29.22 -60.75
CA VAL A 613 8.80 -29.87 -61.35
C VAL A 613 9.17 -31.11 -60.55
N SER A 614 9.55 -32.18 -61.25
CA SER A 614 10.06 -33.41 -60.65
C SER A 614 11.02 -34.11 -61.61
N ASN A 615 11.94 -34.93 -61.10
CA ASN A 615 12.69 -35.85 -61.98
C ASN A 615 11.91 -37.15 -62.10
N ARG A 616 11.73 -37.65 -63.33
CA ARG A 616 11.04 -38.91 -63.59
C ARG A 616 11.92 -39.84 -64.42
N THR A 617 11.91 -41.12 -64.05
CA THR A 617 12.51 -42.21 -64.82
C THR A 617 11.41 -43.01 -65.51
N TYR A 618 11.58 -43.29 -66.80
CA TYR A 618 10.56 -43.92 -67.64
C TYR A 618 11.20 -44.83 -68.70
N LEU A 619 10.44 -45.82 -69.15
CA LEU A 619 10.85 -46.77 -70.19
C LEU A 619 10.28 -46.31 -71.54
N TYR A 620 11.15 -46.10 -72.53
CA TYR A 620 10.77 -45.85 -73.91
C TYR A 620 11.63 -46.71 -74.84
N ASN A 621 11.02 -47.42 -75.80
CA ASN A 621 11.70 -48.39 -76.66
C ASN A 621 12.59 -49.42 -75.92
N HIS A 622 12.14 -49.91 -74.76
CA HIS A 622 12.88 -50.86 -73.89
C HIS A 622 14.20 -50.30 -73.33
N GLN A 623 14.40 -48.99 -73.35
CA GLN A 623 15.50 -48.29 -72.69
C GLN A 623 14.98 -47.39 -71.58
N GLU A 624 15.69 -47.38 -70.46
CA GLU A 624 15.38 -46.54 -69.32
C GLU A 624 15.98 -45.14 -69.54
N HIS A 625 15.12 -44.12 -69.44
CA HIS A 625 15.48 -42.71 -69.59
C HIS A 625 15.13 -41.95 -68.32
N GLN A 626 15.94 -40.95 -67.97
CA GLN A 626 15.73 -40.06 -66.85
C GLN A 626 15.79 -38.60 -67.32
N GLY A 627 14.86 -37.76 -66.86
CA GLY A 627 14.84 -36.35 -67.21
C GLY A 627 13.96 -35.51 -66.30
N ALA A 628 13.93 -34.21 -66.57
CA ALA A 628 13.07 -33.29 -65.84
C ALA A 628 11.64 -33.38 -66.41
N TYR A 629 10.65 -33.38 -65.52
CA TYR A 629 9.23 -33.36 -65.83
C TYR A 629 8.60 -32.11 -65.23
N PHE A 630 8.13 -31.21 -66.09
CA PHE A 630 7.36 -30.05 -65.72
C PHE A 630 5.88 -30.34 -65.93
N GLU A 631 5.09 -30.19 -64.87
CA GLU A 631 3.63 -30.36 -64.88
C GLU A 631 2.97 -29.00 -64.72
N ILE A 632 2.13 -28.63 -65.66
CA ILE A 632 1.32 -27.41 -65.61
C ILE A 632 -0.14 -27.82 -65.53
N ARG A 633 -0.86 -27.32 -64.51
CA ARG A 633 -2.29 -27.51 -64.30
C ARG A 633 -3.01 -26.19 -64.53
N LEU A 634 -3.94 -26.16 -65.46
CA LEU A 634 -4.74 -24.97 -65.79
C LEU A 634 -6.24 -25.27 -65.63
N PRO A 635 -7.01 -24.40 -64.99
CA PRO A 635 -8.47 -24.59 -64.90
C PRO A 635 -9.11 -24.46 -66.29
N LEU A 636 -10.07 -25.33 -66.61
CA LEU A 636 -10.75 -25.33 -67.93
C LEU A 636 -11.60 -24.07 -68.19
N GLY A 637 -11.89 -23.26 -67.15
CA GLY A 637 -12.79 -22.12 -67.22
C GLY A 637 -14.26 -22.56 -67.29
N ASN A 638 -15.16 -21.89 -66.56
CA ASN A 638 -16.58 -22.24 -66.59
C ASN A 638 -17.14 -22.09 -68.01
N LYS A 639 -17.73 -23.14 -68.58
CA LYS A 639 -18.49 -23.11 -69.85
C LYS A 639 -19.76 -22.23 -69.82
N ASN A 640 -19.95 -21.41 -68.79
CA ASN A 640 -21.09 -20.51 -68.62
C ASN A 640 -20.64 -19.19 -67.97
N SER A 641 -20.28 -18.22 -68.79
CA SER A 641 -20.37 -16.79 -68.48
C SER A 641 -20.49 -15.99 -69.77
#